data_AF-A0A938B4J1-F1
#
_entry.id   AF-A0A938B4J1-F1
#
_cell.length_a   1.000
_cell.length_b   1.000
_cell.length_c   1.000
_cell.angle_alpha   90.00
_cell.angle_beta   90.00
_cell.angle_gamma   90.00
#
_symmetry.space_group_name_H-M   'P 1'
#
loop_
_entity.id
_entity.type
_entity.pdbx_description
1 polymer ?
#
loop_
_entity_poly.entity_id
_entity_poly.type
_entity_poly.pdbx_seq_one_letter_code
_entity_poly.pdbx_strand_id
1 'polypeptide(L)'
;PAMTLLLGEIVNRLQYLVDVGLEYLTLDRQSRTLSGGEVQRVNLTTALGSSLVNTLYILDEPSIGLHPRDSRRLVRILRHLKDNQNTIVVVEHDPEIMRESDRILDLGPGAGERGGEIVYCGAPAGILSTEQSLTGQYLAGTRAIPVPTQRRSACFDKTIVVRGATQNNLKNIDVTIPLGLLVCVTGVSGSGKSTLVHEVLYNHLQKARGAAVGIPGACQAIVGGHQVASVIMVDQSPVGRTPRANPVTYVKAYDHIRRLFAATPEAQARSFSASTFSFNTAGGRCETCQGSGFEKVEMQFLSDIFVACPECEGARFRPEVLEVRYRGQTITDILKLTVSEAVAFFDDTPPILQALRPLQDVGLDYIRLGQPLNTLSGGESQRLKLASHMSMSQGGPHLFIFDEPTTGLHFEDIHTLMQALQRLVAQGHSLLVIEHNMDVIKSADYLIDLGPEGGAAGGTVVACGTPEEVSQCAASYTGQFLRHYLSAGAAEVYQLAHPQTAEWLAPPAEHAITIRGARQHNLQNIDVHIPRDQLVVITGLSGSGKSTLAFDIVFAEGQRRYMESLSAYARQFLQPLSRPDVDIVRGVPPTVAIEQRVTRGGSKSTVATVTEIYHYLRLLYTRIGVQHCPQCDLQITSQTPEQILAHLHTTYADQEVTLLAPMVRGRKGFHKEVLAQAEKAGLAHVRVDGEIVALATQPTLDRYREHDIDFVIGTTQLTRRRRRELQTLVERAMHLGQGACAVLAPGYAEHLYSLTCFCPRCQLGFADLDPRLFSFNSRHGACPTCHGMGSTQDFDPQLLMPDPQLSLQQGALALYQGGPFQARHRERLCHEATTVLGMDMTQPFATMRERQRQAFWHGLSGRAGTFEGILPHCRRLLEGTRERVRTYLEQFMREVTCTACLA
;
A
#
# COMPACT_ATOMS: atom_id res chain seq x y z
N PRO A 1 27.12 21.64 17.47
CA PRO A 1 27.32 21.26 16.06
C PRO A 1 26.51 20.01 15.65
N ALA A 2 26.81 18.80 16.16
CA ALA A 2 26.14 17.56 15.73
C ALA A 2 24.62 17.54 16.01
N MET A 3 24.17 18.11 17.13
CA MET A 3 22.75 18.20 17.46
C MET A 3 21.97 19.13 16.52
N THR A 4 22.57 20.26 16.16
CA THR A 4 22.00 21.22 15.21
C THR A 4 21.83 20.58 13.84
N LEU A 5 22.79 19.74 13.42
CA LEU A 5 22.71 18.98 12.18
C LEU A 5 21.59 17.92 12.23
N LEU A 6 21.48 17.16 13.33
CA LEU A 6 20.40 16.18 13.50
C LEU A 6 19.00 16.83 13.49
N LEU A 7 18.85 17.94 14.20
CA LEU A 7 17.58 18.67 14.23
C LEU A 7 17.25 19.26 12.85
N GLY A 8 18.25 19.83 12.17
CA GLY A 8 18.10 20.34 10.81
C GLY A 8 17.61 19.26 9.85
N GLU A 9 18.17 18.05 9.93
CA GLU A 9 17.78 16.94 9.06
C GLU A 9 16.36 16.42 9.34
N ILE A 10 15.94 16.38 10.61
CA ILE A 10 14.55 16.07 10.99
C ILE A 10 13.60 17.11 10.42
N VAL A 11 13.90 18.40 10.61
CA VAL A 11 13.06 19.51 10.14
C VAL A 11 12.97 19.52 8.62
N ASN A 12 14.08 19.32 7.91
CA ASN A 12 14.10 19.25 6.45
C ASN A 12 13.20 18.12 5.91
N ARG A 13 13.28 16.93 6.51
CA ARG A 13 12.45 15.79 6.08
C ARG A 13 10.97 15.97 6.41
N LEU A 14 10.65 16.61 7.52
CA LEU A 14 9.28 17.03 7.82
C LEU A 14 8.80 18.07 6.80
N GLN A 15 9.65 19.02 6.41
CA GLN A 15 9.33 20.00 5.37
C GLN A 15 9.08 19.33 4.03
N TYR A 16 9.86 18.31 3.65
CA TYR A 16 9.59 17.55 2.41
C TYR A 16 8.21 16.90 2.41
N LEU A 17 7.74 16.38 3.56
CA LEU A 17 6.38 15.86 3.70
C LEU A 17 5.31 16.95 3.49
N VAL A 18 5.53 18.16 4.01
CA VAL A 18 4.65 19.31 3.80
C VAL A 18 4.66 19.75 2.33
N ASP A 19 5.84 19.77 1.71
CA ASP A 19 6.02 20.18 0.32
C ASP A 19 5.30 19.22 -0.64
N VAL A 20 5.31 17.92 -0.36
CA VAL A 20 4.53 16.94 -1.15
C VAL A 20 3.04 16.89 -0.76
N GLY A 21 2.55 17.73 0.15
CA GLY A 21 1.13 17.78 0.52
C GLY A 21 0.68 16.65 1.46
N LEU A 22 1.58 16.11 2.28
CA LEU A 22 1.32 15.02 3.22
C LEU A 22 1.42 15.46 4.70
N GLU A 23 1.32 16.76 4.98
CA GLU A 23 1.36 17.33 6.33
C GLU A 23 0.28 16.80 7.28
N TYR A 24 -0.79 16.22 6.73
CA TYR A 24 -1.89 15.65 7.50
C TYR A 24 -1.60 14.23 8.03
N LEU A 25 -0.55 13.57 7.54
CA LEU A 25 -0.19 12.23 7.98
C LEU A 25 0.53 12.27 9.33
N THR A 26 0.28 11.26 10.16
CA THR A 26 1.05 11.03 11.38
C THR A 26 2.27 10.17 11.09
N LEU A 27 3.37 10.40 11.81
CA LEU A 27 4.63 9.69 11.64
C LEU A 27 4.53 8.17 11.93
N ASP A 28 3.61 7.78 12.80
CA ASP A 28 3.31 6.39 13.18
C ASP A 28 2.29 5.71 12.24
N ARG A 29 1.72 6.44 11.28
CA ARG A 29 0.79 5.88 10.29
C ARG A 29 1.47 4.73 9.54
N GLN A 30 0.81 3.57 9.53
CA GLN A 30 1.34 2.37 8.88
C GLN A 30 1.34 2.53 7.35
N SER A 31 2.47 2.24 6.70
CA SER A 31 2.62 2.45 5.25
C SER A 31 1.65 1.63 4.40
N ARG A 32 1.17 0.47 4.91
CA ARG A 32 0.18 -0.36 4.20
C ARG A 32 -1.23 0.24 4.13
N THR A 33 -1.52 1.21 5.01
CA THR A 33 -2.81 1.90 5.11
C THR A 33 -2.84 3.21 4.31
N LEU A 34 -1.74 3.53 3.64
CA LEU A 34 -1.64 4.65 2.71
C LEU A 34 -2.25 4.24 1.35
N SER A 35 -2.88 5.20 0.69
CA SER A 35 -3.27 5.13 -0.72
C SER A 35 -2.05 5.04 -1.64
N GLY A 36 -2.25 4.66 -2.90
CA GLY A 36 -1.16 4.57 -3.88
C GLY A 36 -0.41 5.90 -4.04
N GLY A 37 -1.15 7.00 -4.23
CA GLY A 37 -0.57 8.35 -4.34
C GLY A 37 0.15 8.82 -3.07
N GLU A 38 -0.35 8.48 -1.87
CA GLU A 38 0.36 8.78 -0.62
C GLU A 38 1.68 8.02 -0.52
N VAL A 39 1.71 6.72 -0.83
CA VAL A 39 2.96 5.94 -0.84
C VAL A 39 3.97 6.54 -1.81
N GLN A 40 3.53 6.89 -3.01
CA GLN A 40 4.39 7.50 -4.03
C GLN A 40 5.01 8.82 -3.55
N ARG A 41 4.20 9.70 -2.96
CA ARG A 41 4.67 10.99 -2.44
C ARG A 41 5.56 10.84 -1.21
N VAL A 42 5.29 9.89 -0.32
CA VAL A 42 6.21 9.55 0.78
C VAL A 42 7.57 9.10 0.22
N ASN A 43 7.59 8.23 -0.79
CA ASN A 43 8.86 7.79 -1.41
C ASN A 43 9.59 8.93 -2.13
N LEU A 44 8.86 9.90 -2.70
CA LEU A 44 9.44 11.12 -3.28
C LEU A 44 10.20 11.95 -2.24
N THR A 45 9.76 11.97 -0.97
CA THR A 45 10.50 12.65 0.10
C THR A 45 11.86 12.01 0.39
N THR A 46 11.98 10.69 0.24
CA THR A 46 13.25 9.97 0.38
C THR A 46 14.22 10.34 -0.75
N ALA A 47 13.71 10.52 -1.97
CA ALA A 47 14.48 11.02 -3.11
C ALA A 47 14.99 12.46 -2.90
N LEU A 48 14.20 13.32 -2.25
CA LEU A 48 14.63 14.66 -1.86
C LEU A 48 15.68 14.65 -0.75
N GLY A 49 15.54 13.75 0.23
CA GLY A 49 16.46 13.63 1.35
C GLY A 49 17.84 13.07 0.99
N SER A 50 17.96 12.28 -0.07
CA SER A 50 19.22 11.64 -0.45
C SER A 50 20.23 12.60 -1.12
N SER A 51 19.79 13.80 -1.54
CA SER A 51 20.64 14.84 -2.16
C SER A 51 21.52 14.31 -3.31
N LEU A 52 20.99 13.38 -4.11
CA LEU A 52 21.71 12.79 -5.23
C LEU A 52 21.84 13.80 -6.38
N VAL A 53 22.95 13.69 -7.10
CA VAL A 53 23.24 14.46 -8.31
C VAL A 53 23.52 13.50 -9.47
N ASN A 54 23.34 13.96 -10.70
CA ASN A 54 23.59 13.18 -11.91
C ASN A 54 22.82 11.84 -11.95
N THR A 55 21.63 11.84 -11.37
CA THR A 55 20.74 10.67 -11.25
C THR A 55 19.55 10.83 -12.19
N LEU A 56 19.06 9.72 -12.77
CA LEU A 56 17.80 9.68 -13.50
C LEU A 56 16.68 9.26 -12.56
N TYR A 57 15.70 10.13 -12.36
CA TYR A 57 14.47 9.81 -11.67
C TYR A 57 13.38 9.50 -12.68
N ILE A 58 12.72 8.35 -12.54
CA ILE A 58 11.57 7.94 -13.37
C ILE A 58 10.34 7.86 -12.47
N LEU A 59 9.31 8.65 -12.75
CA LEU A 59 8.10 8.75 -11.92
C LEU A 59 6.86 8.34 -12.73
N ASP A 60 6.00 7.52 -12.14
CA ASP A 60 4.77 7.02 -12.76
C ASP A 60 3.52 7.76 -12.26
N GLU A 61 3.08 8.80 -12.97
CA GLU A 61 1.89 9.61 -12.66
C GLU A 61 1.88 10.15 -11.21
N PRO A 62 2.87 10.95 -10.81
CA PRO A 62 3.00 11.45 -9.43
C PRO A 62 1.86 12.38 -8.97
N SER A 63 1.00 12.82 -9.90
CA SER A 63 -0.20 13.63 -9.65
C SER A 63 -1.39 12.83 -9.09
N ILE A 64 -1.30 11.50 -9.01
CA ILE A 64 -2.43 10.64 -8.60
C ILE A 64 -2.98 11.01 -7.23
N GLY A 65 -4.31 11.14 -7.17
CA GLY A 65 -5.04 11.48 -5.95
C GLY A 65 -4.66 12.85 -5.36
N LEU A 66 -4.01 13.72 -6.15
CA LEU A 66 -3.79 15.12 -5.78
C LEU A 66 -4.95 15.99 -6.24
N HIS A 67 -5.35 16.90 -5.36
CA HIS A 67 -6.21 18.01 -5.77
C HIS A 67 -5.39 18.99 -6.64
N PRO A 68 -5.98 19.65 -7.66
CA PRO A 68 -5.27 20.62 -8.51
C PRO A 68 -4.55 21.76 -7.76
N ARG A 69 -4.97 22.04 -6.51
CA ARG A 69 -4.27 22.96 -5.59
C ARG A 69 -2.82 22.53 -5.32
N ASP A 70 -2.60 21.23 -5.21
CA ASP A 70 -1.34 20.64 -4.75
C ASP A 70 -0.43 20.21 -5.90
N SER A 71 -0.95 20.10 -7.14
CA SER A 71 -0.15 19.87 -8.36
C SER A 71 1.00 20.87 -8.52
N ARG A 72 0.76 22.15 -8.20
CA ARG A 72 1.79 23.20 -8.16
C ARG A 72 2.93 22.91 -7.21
N ARG A 73 2.66 22.30 -6.06
CA ARG A 73 3.70 21.94 -5.09
C ARG A 73 4.58 20.84 -5.66
N LEU A 74 3.97 19.83 -6.27
CA LEU A 74 4.69 18.74 -6.94
C LEU A 74 5.58 19.26 -8.08
N VAL A 75 5.10 20.18 -8.92
CA VAL A 75 5.93 20.80 -9.98
C VAL A 75 7.18 21.46 -9.41
N ARG A 76 7.07 22.19 -8.29
CA ARG A 76 8.23 22.82 -7.63
C ARG A 76 9.25 21.79 -7.16
N ILE A 77 8.77 20.66 -6.64
CA ILE A 77 9.62 19.55 -6.22
C ILE A 77 10.36 18.92 -7.40
N LEU A 78 9.66 18.65 -8.51
CA LEU A 78 10.27 18.10 -9.72
C LEU A 78 11.35 19.03 -10.28
N ARG A 79 11.10 20.35 -10.25
CA ARG A 79 12.12 21.35 -10.61
C ARG A 79 13.30 21.37 -9.65
N HIS A 80 13.06 21.33 -8.35
CA HIS A 80 14.14 21.27 -7.37
C HIS A 80 15.04 20.03 -7.57
N LEU A 81 14.45 18.87 -7.86
CA LEU A 81 15.22 17.67 -8.22
C LEU A 81 16.04 17.89 -9.49
N LYS A 82 15.44 18.48 -10.54
CA LYS A 82 16.12 18.82 -11.79
C LYS A 82 17.31 19.77 -11.56
N ASP A 83 17.08 20.85 -10.82
CA ASP A 83 18.05 21.92 -10.57
C ASP A 83 19.29 21.41 -9.81
N ASN A 84 19.15 20.29 -9.08
CA ASN A 84 20.25 19.53 -8.49
C ASN A 84 21.00 18.63 -9.50
N GLN A 85 21.01 19.01 -10.79
CA GLN A 85 21.68 18.29 -11.89
C GLN A 85 21.18 16.85 -12.04
N ASN A 86 19.86 16.65 -11.95
CA ASN A 86 19.24 15.36 -12.20
C ASN A 86 18.38 15.39 -13.45
N THR A 87 18.23 14.23 -14.08
CA THR A 87 17.29 14.04 -15.18
C THR A 87 15.99 13.49 -14.63
N ILE A 88 14.86 14.12 -14.94
CA ILE A 88 13.55 13.71 -14.42
C ILE A 88 12.68 13.28 -15.59
N VAL A 89 12.28 12.01 -15.63
CA VAL A 89 11.34 11.46 -16.62
C VAL A 89 10.04 11.13 -15.91
N VAL A 90 8.94 11.73 -16.34
CA VAL A 90 7.63 11.55 -15.70
C VAL A 90 6.64 11.01 -16.73
N VAL A 91 6.01 9.88 -16.45
CA VAL A 91 4.83 9.42 -17.21
C VAL A 91 3.61 10.13 -16.63
N GLU A 92 2.86 10.89 -17.42
CA GLU A 92 1.91 11.84 -16.84
C GLU A 92 0.79 12.30 -17.81
N HIS A 93 -0.37 12.68 -17.25
CA HIS A 93 -1.58 13.16 -17.94
C HIS A 93 -2.15 14.51 -17.44
N ASP A 94 -1.69 15.03 -16.31
CA ASP A 94 -1.91 16.38 -15.78
C ASP A 94 -1.32 17.49 -16.69
N PRO A 95 -2.18 18.42 -17.14
CA PRO A 95 -1.77 19.54 -17.99
C PRO A 95 -0.74 20.48 -17.34
N GLU A 96 -0.76 20.65 -16.02
CA GLU A 96 0.13 21.59 -15.32
C GLU A 96 1.57 21.07 -15.31
N ILE A 97 1.76 19.76 -15.12
CA ILE A 97 3.09 19.11 -15.20
C ILE A 97 3.60 19.13 -16.64
N MET A 98 2.76 18.80 -17.64
CA MET A 98 3.14 18.88 -19.05
C MET A 98 3.63 20.28 -19.43
N ARG A 99 2.90 21.32 -19.00
CA ARG A 99 3.21 22.72 -19.31
C ARG A 99 4.54 23.16 -18.71
N GLU A 100 4.85 22.71 -17.50
CA GLU A 100 6.03 23.17 -16.74
C GLU A 100 7.29 22.33 -17.03
N SER A 101 7.15 21.29 -17.87
CA SER A 101 8.23 20.44 -18.36
C SER A 101 9.14 21.13 -19.37
N ASP A 102 10.39 20.67 -19.46
CA ASP A 102 11.32 21.17 -20.48
C ASP A 102 11.06 20.49 -21.84
N ARG A 103 10.60 19.23 -21.82
CA ARG A 103 10.21 18.47 -23.02
C ARG A 103 9.01 17.57 -22.80
N ILE A 104 8.22 17.41 -23.86
CA ILE A 104 7.13 16.43 -23.98
C ILE A 104 7.47 15.41 -25.05
N LEU A 105 7.27 14.13 -24.72
CA LEU A 105 7.27 12.99 -25.61
C LEU A 105 5.86 12.39 -25.64
N ASP A 106 5.16 12.53 -26.76
CA ASP A 106 3.81 12.01 -26.94
C ASP A 106 3.85 10.69 -27.73
N LEU A 107 3.30 9.62 -27.12
CA LEU A 107 3.22 8.29 -27.71
C LEU A 107 1.79 7.99 -28.17
N GLY A 108 1.65 7.50 -29.39
CA GLY A 108 0.36 7.23 -30.03
C GLY A 108 0.55 6.58 -31.39
N PRO A 109 -0.32 6.86 -32.38
CA PRO A 109 -1.53 7.72 -32.30
C PRO A 109 -2.70 7.04 -31.56
N GLY A 110 -2.67 5.71 -31.37
CA GLY A 110 -3.69 4.93 -30.68
C GLY A 110 -3.18 4.20 -29.43
N ALA A 111 -4.01 3.30 -28.92
CA ALA A 111 -3.68 2.36 -27.84
C ALA A 111 -3.36 0.97 -28.40
N GLY A 112 -2.61 0.17 -27.63
CA GLY A 112 -2.26 -1.20 -28.00
C GLY A 112 -1.40 -1.24 -29.26
N GLU A 113 -1.77 -2.10 -30.22
CA GLU A 113 -1.05 -2.27 -31.50
C GLU A 113 -1.13 -1.06 -32.42
N ARG A 114 -2.11 -0.16 -32.20
CA ARG A 114 -2.25 1.12 -32.92
C ARG A 114 -1.44 2.24 -32.26
N GLY A 115 -0.77 1.95 -31.15
CA GLY A 115 0.14 2.85 -30.46
C GLY A 115 1.60 2.50 -30.75
N GLY A 116 2.48 2.87 -29.82
CA GLY A 116 3.88 2.47 -29.87
C GLY A 116 4.75 3.30 -30.81
N GLU A 117 4.21 4.36 -31.39
CA GLU A 117 4.94 5.34 -32.22
C GLU A 117 5.10 6.67 -31.48
N ILE A 118 6.14 7.43 -31.86
CA ILE A 118 6.35 8.79 -31.34
C ILE A 118 5.59 9.76 -32.25
N VAL A 119 4.55 10.37 -31.70
CA VAL A 119 3.72 11.36 -32.42
C VAL A 119 4.34 12.75 -32.31
N TYR A 120 4.91 13.08 -31.16
CA TYR A 120 5.58 14.35 -30.91
C TYR A 120 6.75 14.19 -29.95
N CYS A 121 7.85 14.89 -30.19
CA CYS A 121 8.97 14.99 -29.25
C CYS A 121 9.60 16.37 -29.35
N GLY A 122 9.42 17.21 -28.32
CA GLY A 122 9.89 18.59 -28.37
C GLY A 122 9.49 19.42 -27.15
N ALA A 123 9.56 20.74 -27.30
CA ALA A 123 9.16 21.68 -26.26
C ALA A 123 7.62 21.69 -26.10
N PRO A 124 7.08 21.93 -24.89
CA PRO A 124 5.63 21.90 -24.67
C PRO A 124 4.80 22.77 -25.62
N ALA A 125 5.33 23.92 -26.06
CA ALA A 125 4.62 24.80 -26.98
C ALA A 125 4.34 24.17 -28.36
N GLY A 126 5.23 23.31 -28.86
CA GLY A 126 5.10 22.75 -30.21
C GLY A 126 4.06 21.63 -30.34
N ILE A 127 3.65 21.00 -29.22
CA ILE A 127 2.62 19.96 -29.26
C ILE A 127 1.26 20.55 -29.65
N LEU A 128 1.00 21.81 -29.32
CA LEU A 128 -0.27 22.52 -29.58
C LEU A 128 -0.57 22.67 -31.07
N SER A 129 0.47 22.73 -31.90
CA SER A 129 0.37 22.81 -33.36
C SER A 129 0.43 21.44 -34.06
N THR A 130 0.59 20.34 -33.29
CA THR A 130 0.74 19.00 -33.87
C THR A 130 -0.61 18.34 -34.07
N GLU A 131 -1.15 18.41 -35.30
CA GLU A 131 -2.49 17.87 -35.60
C GLU A 131 -2.65 16.37 -35.31
N GLN A 132 -1.57 15.58 -35.44
CA GLN A 132 -1.60 14.14 -35.18
C GLN A 132 -1.65 13.79 -33.69
N SER A 133 -1.30 14.74 -32.80
CA SER A 133 -1.26 14.53 -31.35
C SER A 133 -2.64 14.75 -30.75
N LEU A 134 -3.28 13.68 -30.26
CA LEU A 134 -4.51 13.81 -29.48
C LEU A 134 -4.28 14.65 -28.22
N THR A 135 -3.15 14.44 -27.54
CA THR A 135 -2.73 15.25 -26.39
C THR A 135 -2.69 16.74 -26.78
N GLY A 136 -2.03 17.07 -27.89
CA GLY A 136 -1.96 18.43 -28.43
C GLY A 136 -3.32 19.04 -28.74
N GLN A 137 -4.26 18.26 -29.30
CA GLN A 137 -5.63 18.72 -29.58
C GLN A 137 -6.41 19.09 -28.30
N TYR A 138 -6.26 18.32 -27.22
CA TYR A 138 -6.88 18.67 -25.93
C TYR A 138 -6.22 19.90 -25.30
N LEU A 139 -4.89 19.97 -25.29
CA LEU A 139 -4.15 21.12 -24.75
C LEU A 139 -4.38 22.41 -25.54
N ALA A 140 -4.60 22.30 -26.86
CA ALA A 140 -4.97 23.44 -27.71
C ALA A 140 -6.45 23.82 -27.58
N GLY A 141 -7.28 22.98 -26.93
CA GLY A 141 -8.72 23.17 -26.81
C GLY A 141 -9.52 22.90 -28.09
N THR A 142 -8.90 22.33 -29.14
CA THR A 142 -9.61 21.89 -30.35
C THR A 142 -10.48 20.66 -30.07
N ARG A 143 -10.06 19.82 -29.12
CA ARG A 143 -10.90 18.83 -28.45
C ARG A 143 -11.11 19.22 -26.98
N ALA A 144 -12.26 18.83 -26.45
CA ALA A 144 -12.59 19.04 -25.05
C ALA A 144 -13.66 18.06 -24.57
N ILE A 145 -13.64 17.76 -23.27
CA ILE A 145 -14.79 17.15 -22.60
C ILE A 145 -15.83 18.26 -22.38
N PRO A 146 -17.02 18.19 -23.00
CA PRO A 146 -17.99 19.26 -22.95
C PRO A 146 -18.66 19.37 -21.58
N VAL A 147 -18.98 20.59 -21.16
CA VAL A 147 -19.85 20.82 -20.01
C VAL A 147 -21.30 20.48 -20.42
N PRO A 148 -22.06 19.70 -19.63
CA PRO A 148 -23.45 19.41 -19.92
C PRO A 148 -24.29 20.69 -20.07
N THR A 149 -25.08 20.80 -21.14
CA THR A 149 -25.93 21.98 -21.40
C THR A 149 -27.07 22.12 -20.39
N GLN A 150 -27.55 21.00 -19.86
CA GLN A 150 -28.52 20.93 -18.77
C GLN A 150 -28.10 19.83 -17.80
N ARG A 151 -28.20 20.12 -16.49
CA ARG A 151 -27.97 19.13 -15.43
C ARG A 151 -29.28 18.46 -15.06
N ARG A 152 -29.21 17.18 -14.69
CA ARG A 152 -30.37 16.48 -14.14
C ARG A 152 -30.71 17.08 -12.78
N SER A 153 -31.96 17.45 -12.56
CA SER A 153 -32.38 18.08 -11.31
C SER A 153 -32.42 17.06 -10.17
N ALA A 154 -31.87 17.43 -9.02
CA ALA A 154 -31.93 16.60 -7.83
C ALA A 154 -33.37 16.48 -7.30
N CYS A 155 -33.88 15.25 -7.29
CA CYS A 155 -35.15 14.91 -6.65
C CYS A 155 -34.85 14.41 -5.22
N PHE A 156 -35.05 15.27 -4.23
CA PHE A 156 -34.73 14.95 -2.83
C PHE A 156 -35.68 13.92 -2.19
N ASP A 157 -36.74 13.50 -2.89
CA ASP A 157 -37.59 12.38 -2.50
C ASP A 157 -36.88 11.03 -2.64
N LYS A 158 -35.85 10.95 -3.51
CA LYS A 158 -35.03 9.76 -3.73
C LYS A 158 -33.60 10.00 -3.29
N THR A 159 -33.31 9.77 -2.02
CA THR A 159 -31.98 10.05 -1.44
C THR A 159 -31.48 8.94 -0.53
N ILE A 160 -30.17 8.82 -0.43
CA ILE A 160 -29.51 8.13 0.67
C ILE A 160 -28.92 9.18 1.61
N VAL A 161 -29.24 9.10 2.90
CA VAL A 161 -28.79 10.06 3.91
C VAL A 161 -27.89 9.34 4.90
N VAL A 162 -26.65 9.81 5.01
CA VAL A 162 -25.70 9.42 6.06
C VAL A 162 -25.86 10.41 7.20
N ARG A 163 -26.14 9.94 8.41
CA ARG A 163 -26.32 10.79 9.60
C ARG A 163 -25.20 10.61 10.61
N GLY A 164 -24.66 11.72 11.09
CA GLY A 164 -23.66 11.81 12.14
C GLY A 164 -22.44 10.91 11.91
N ALA A 165 -21.83 11.00 10.73
CA ALA A 165 -20.62 10.25 10.43
C ALA A 165 -19.42 10.80 11.22
N THR A 166 -18.74 9.95 11.99
CA THR A 166 -17.64 10.31 12.90
C THR A 166 -16.39 9.45 12.71
N GLN A 167 -16.34 8.63 11.67
CA GLN A 167 -15.18 7.77 11.38
C GLN A 167 -13.94 8.61 11.03
N ASN A 168 -12.77 8.20 11.54
CA ASN A 168 -11.48 8.89 11.37
C ASN A 168 -11.55 10.39 11.70
N ASN A 169 -11.38 11.26 10.69
CA ASN A 169 -11.39 12.71 10.87
C ASN A 169 -12.76 13.37 10.64
N LEU A 170 -13.81 12.62 10.28
CA LEU A 170 -15.15 13.16 10.03
C LEU A 170 -15.76 13.78 11.30
N LYS A 171 -16.32 14.99 11.17
CA LYS A 171 -16.77 15.83 12.29
C LYS A 171 -18.27 15.73 12.55
N ASN A 172 -18.79 14.51 12.75
CA ASN A 172 -20.22 14.25 12.95
C ASN A 172 -21.08 14.88 11.84
N ILE A 173 -20.76 14.55 10.59
CA ILE A 173 -21.40 15.16 9.42
C ILE A 173 -22.66 14.43 8.99
N ASP A 174 -23.63 15.20 8.48
CA ASP A 174 -24.81 14.69 7.79
C ASP A 174 -24.66 14.95 6.28
N VAL A 175 -24.84 13.92 5.47
CA VAL A 175 -24.67 14.00 4.01
C VAL A 175 -25.85 13.37 3.31
N THR A 176 -26.47 14.14 2.41
CA THR A 176 -27.58 13.69 1.56
C THR A 176 -27.09 13.44 0.14
N ILE A 177 -27.28 12.22 -0.34
CA ILE A 177 -26.86 11.77 -1.68
C ILE A 177 -28.13 11.59 -2.53
N PRO A 178 -28.40 12.47 -3.52
CA PRO A 178 -29.51 12.29 -4.45
C PRO A 178 -29.27 11.10 -5.38
N LEU A 179 -30.33 10.31 -5.61
CA LEU A 179 -30.31 9.14 -6.49
C LEU A 179 -30.75 9.51 -7.92
N GLY A 180 -30.33 8.69 -8.88
CA GLY A 180 -30.59 8.88 -10.31
C GLY A 180 -29.72 9.95 -10.98
N LEU A 181 -28.63 10.35 -10.31
CA LEU A 181 -27.70 11.39 -10.76
C LEU A 181 -26.27 10.85 -10.84
N LEU A 182 -25.41 11.59 -11.53
CA LEU A 182 -23.96 11.53 -11.35
C LEU A 182 -23.54 12.46 -10.20
N VAL A 183 -23.32 11.90 -9.02
CA VAL A 183 -22.87 12.64 -7.83
C VAL A 183 -21.35 12.50 -7.69
N CYS A 184 -20.63 13.60 -7.54
CA CYS A 184 -19.20 13.58 -7.24
C CYS A 184 -18.90 14.02 -5.80
N VAL A 185 -18.07 13.25 -5.10
CA VAL A 185 -17.50 13.61 -3.80
C VAL A 185 -16.10 14.16 -4.05
N THR A 186 -15.89 15.42 -3.67
CA THR A 186 -14.69 16.22 -3.99
C THR A 186 -14.04 16.75 -2.72
N GLY A 187 -12.90 17.43 -2.87
CA GLY A 187 -12.12 17.99 -1.76
C GLY A 187 -10.66 17.56 -1.75
N VAL A 188 -9.83 18.25 -0.96
CA VAL A 188 -8.37 18.00 -0.90
C VAL A 188 -8.00 16.59 -0.37
N SER A 189 -6.77 16.15 -0.62
CA SER A 189 -6.28 14.86 -0.10
C SER A 189 -6.33 14.87 1.44
N GLY A 190 -6.79 13.76 2.04
CA GLY A 190 -6.99 13.66 3.49
C GLY A 190 -8.26 14.35 4.04
N SER A 191 -9.14 14.94 3.21
CA SER A 191 -10.36 15.62 3.69
C SER A 191 -11.43 14.68 4.26
N GLY A 192 -11.33 13.37 4.00
CA GLY A 192 -12.27 12.35 4.50
C GLY A 192 -13.14 11.67 3.41
N LYS A 193 -12.90 11.92 2.12
CA LYS A 193 -13.68 11.35 0.99
C LYS A 193 -13.80 9.82 1.05
N SER A 194 -12.68 9.11 1.04
CA SER A 194 -12.67 7.64 1.08
C SER A 194 -13.25 7.10 2.39
N THR A 195 -13.07 7.80 3.51
CA THR A 195 -13.70 7.42 4.78
C THR A 195 -15.23 7.54 4.72
N LEU A 196 -15.77 8.62 4.17
CA LEU A 196 -17.21 8.79 4.00
C LEU A 196 -17.80 7.74 3.06
N VAL A 197 -17.16 7.52 1.91
CA VAL A 197 -17.73 6.69 0.85
C VAL A 197 -17.46 5.19 1.06
N HIS A 198 -16.23 4.79 1.40
CA HIS A 198 -15.86 3.37 1.52
C HIS A 198 -16.18 2.84 2.92
N GLU A 199 -15.59 3.47 3.95
CA GLU A 199 -15.69 2.96 5.32
C GLU A 199 -17.09 3.12 5.89
N VAL A 200 -17.73 4.28 5.67
CA VAL A 200 -19.06 4.57 6.19
C VAL A 200 -20.13 4.08 5.22
N LEU A 201 -20.30 4.70 4.04
CA LEU A 201 -21.44 4.44 3.17
C LEU A 201 -21.46 3.01 2.60
N TYR A 202 -20.42 2.61 1.88
CA TYR A 202 -20.37 1.33 1.18
C TYR A 202 -20.47 0.14 2.14
N ASN A 203 -19.65 0.11 3.19
CA ASN A 203 -19.66 -0.99 4.15
C ASN A 203 -21.00 -1.13 4.89
N HIS A 204 -21.65 -0.03 5.26
CA HIS A 204 -22.99 -0.11 5.87
C HIS A 204 -24.03 -0.65 4.91
N LEU A 205 -24.04 -0.19 3.65
CA LEU A 205 -25.01 -0.66 2.66
C LEU A 205 -24.79 -2.14 2.31
N GLN A 206 -23.54 -2.59 2.25
CA GLN A 206 -23.19 -4.00 2.05
C GLN A 206 -23.58 -4.85 3.26
N LYS A 207 -23.28 -4.38 4.48
CA LYS A 207 -23.67 -5.07 5.72
C LYS A 207 -25.19 -5.20 5.85
N ALA A 208 -25.94 -4.15 5.53
CA ALA A 208 -27.40 -4.17 5.53
C ALA A 208 -28.00 -5.19 4.54
N ARG A 209 -27.21 -5.64 3.57
CA ARG A 209 -27.57 -6.66 2.56
C ARG A 209 -27.03 -8.05 2.89
N GLY A 210 -26.44 -8.24 4.07
CA GLY A 210 -25.91 -9.53 4.52
C GLY A 210 -24.55 -9.90 3.90
N ALA A 211 -23.85 -8.96 3.26
CA ALA A 211 -22.50 -9.21 2.76
C ALA A 211 -21.50 -9.30 3.92
N ALA A 212 -20.54 -10.22 3.82
CA ALA A 212 -19.42 -10.33 4.74
C ALA A 212 -18.41 -9.20 4.49
N VAL A 213 -18.66 -8.05 5.10
CA VAL A 213 -17.74 -6.90 5.14
C VAL A 213 -17.20 -6.71 6.56
N GLY A 214 -16.05 -6.04 6.67
CA GLY A 214 -15.53 -5.59 7.96
C GLY A 214 -16.50 -4.66 8.69
N ILE A 215 -16.15 -4.26 9.92
CA ILE A 215 -16.99 -3.34 10.70
C ILE A 215 -17.12 -2.01 9.94
N PRO A 216 -18.35 -1.58 9.60
CA PRO A 216 -18.56 -0.29 8.97
C PRO A 216 -18.09 0.86 9.88
N GLY A 217 -17.52 1.90 9.29
CA GLY A 217 -17.01 3.06 10.02
C GLY A 217 -18.10 3.79 10.81
N ALA A 218 -17.77 4.45 11.91
CA ALA A 218 -18.76 5.03 12.82
C ALA A 218 -19.70 6.06 12.16
N CYS A 219 -21.01 5.82 12.26
CA CYS A 219 -22.08 6.80 11.98
C CYS A 219 -23.31 6.51 12.84
N GLN A 220 -24.24 7.47 12.94
CA GLN A 220 -25.48 7.30 13.71
C GLN A 220 -26.51 6.43 12.96
N ALA A 221 -26.71 6.70 11.67
CA ALA A 221 -27.62 5.95 10.82
C ALA A 221 -27.36 6.19 9.33
N ILE A 222 -27.72 5.21 8.49
CA ILE A 222 -27.87 5.41 7.05
C ILE A 222 -29.33 5.13 6.68
N VAL A 223 -29.98 6.11 6.06
CA VAL A 223 -31.39 6.07 5.67
C VAL A 223 -31.49 6.06 4.14
N GLY A 224 -32.49 5.36 3.60
CA GLY A 224 -32.76 5.33 2.14
C GLY A 224 -32.00 4.25 1.37
N GLY A 225 -31.15 3.45 2.01
CA GLY A 225 -30.40 2.36 1.34
C GLY A 225 -31.26 1.27 0.69
N HIS A 226 -32.54 1.15 1.07
CA HIS A 226 -33.50 0.20 0.47
C HIS A 226 -33.99 0.63 -0.93
N GLN A 227 -33.76 1.89 -1.33
CA GLN A 227 -34.23 2.43 -2.61
C GLN A 227 -33.40 1.95 -3.81
N VAL A 228 -32.23 1.35 -3.55
CA VAL A 228 -31.36 0.77 -4.59
C VAL A 228 -31.41 -0.74 -4.53
N ALA A 229 -31.29 -1.40 -5.67
CA ALA A 229 -31.33 -2.86 -5.76
C ALA A 229 -30.03 -3.50 -5.27
N SER A 230 -28.88 -2.92 -5.63
CA SER A 230 -27.56 -3.33 -5.17
C SER A 230 -26.59 -2.14 -5.14
N VAL A 231 -25.46 -2.33 -4.47
CA VAL A 231 -24.35 -1.38 -4.42
C VAL A 231 -23.12 -2.04 -5.00
N ILE A 232 -22.54 -1.42 -6.03
CA ILE A 232 -21.44 -1.97 -6.82
C ILE A 232 -20.26 -1.02 -6.69
N MET A 233 -19.15 -1.50 -6.15
CA MET A 233 -17.89 -0.76 -6.09
C MET A 233 -17.07 -1.07 -7.34
N VAL A 234 -16.60 -0.03 -8.03
CA VAL A 234 -15.79 -0.11 -9.24
C VAL A 234 -14.48 0.65 -8.99
N ASP A 235 -13.51 -0.06 -8.40
CA ASP A 235 -12.19 0.44 -8.04
C ASP A 235 -11.09 -0.07 -8.98
N GLN A 236 -9.87 0.43 -8.82
CA GLN A 236 -8.70 0.03 -9.62
C GLN A 236 -8.02 -1.26 -9.13
N SER A 237 -8.56 -1.93 -8.12
CA SER A 237 -7.96 -3.18 -7.62
C SER A 237 -7.87 -4.22 -8.74
N PRO A 238 -6.77 -5.01 -8.81
CA PRO A 238 -6.60 -5.98 -9.89
C PRO A 238 -7.77 -6.97 -9.95
N VAL A 239 -8.37 -7.13 -11.14
CA VAL A 239 -9.52 -8.03 -11.35
C VAL A 239 -9.14 -9.50 -11.13
N GLY A 240 -7.89 -9.85 -11.42
CA GLY A 240 -7.34 -11.18 -11.21
C GLY A 240 -5.86 -11.12 -10.87
N ARG A 241 -5.44 -11.92 -9.89
CA ARG A 241 -4.02 -12.07 -9.49
C ARG A 241 -3.29 -13.17 -10.26
N THR A 242 -4.02 -13.97 -11.03
CA THR A 242 -3.48 -15.11 -11.78
C THR A 242 -3.62 -14.88 -13.28
N PRO A 243 -2.70 -15.42 -14.10
CA PRO A 243 -2.74 -15.28 -15.55
C PRO A 243 -3.86 -16.09 -16.23
N ARG A 244 -4.65 -16.84 -15.45
CA ARG A 244 -5.72 -17.72 -15.94
C ARG A 244 -6.98 -16.97 -16.33
N ALA A 245 -7.31 -15.90 -15.60
CA ALA A 245 -8.45 -15.07 -15.93
C ALA A 245 -8.09 -14.15 -17.10
N ASN A 246 -9.08 -13.84 -17.94
CA ASN A 246 -8.94 -12.93 -19.08
C ASN A 246 -10.26 -12.18 -19.37
N PRO A 247 -10.28 -11.14 -20.21
CA PRO A 247 -11.47 -10.34 -20.49
C PRO A 247 -12.67 -11.18 -20.93
N VAL A 248 -12.47 -12.17 -21.82
CA VAL A 248 -13.56 -12.97 -22.39
C VAL A 248 -14.23 -13.90 -21.38
N THR A 249 -13.47 -14.40 -20.39
CA THR A 249 -14.05 -15.16 -19.27
C THR A 249 -14.74 -14.25 -18.27
N TYR A 250 -14.19 -13.06 -18.04
CA TYR A 250 -14.75 -12.11 -17.09
C TYR A 250 -16.13 -11.58 -17.51
N VAL A 251 -16.30 -11.20 -18.79
CA VAL A 251 -17.60 -10.77 -19.34
C VAL A 251 -18.52 -11.94 -19.71
N LYS A 252 -18.11 -13.18 -19.42
CA LYS A 252 -18.86 -14.42 -19.70
C LYS A 252 -19.16 -14.70 -21.19
N ALA A 253 -18.49 -14.02 -22.12
CA ALA A 253 -18.59 -14.30 -23.56
C ALA A 253 -18.01 -15.68 -23.91
N TYR A 254 -17.04 -16.16 -23.13
CA TYR A 254 -16.32 -17.40 -23.41
C TYR A 254 -17.22 -18.64 -23.44
N ASP A 255 -18.27 -18.68 -22.62
CA ASP A 255 -19.21 -19.80 -22.60
C ASP A 255 -19.96 -19.97 -23.92
N HIS A 256 -20.29 -18.86 -24.57
CA HIS A 256 -20.93 -18.86 -25.88
C HIS A 256 -19.96 -19.30 -26.97
N ILE A 257 -18.72 -18.81 -26.93
CA ILE A 257 -17.66 -19.20 -27.88
C ILE A 257 -17.39 -20.72 -27.78
N ARG A 258 -17.26 -21.27 -26.57
CA ARG A 258 -17.01 -22.72 -26.39
C ARG A 258 -18.13 -23.61 -26.93
N ARG A 259 -19.39 -23.20 -26.75
CA ARG A 259 -20.54 -23.92 -27.31
C ARG A 259 -20.53 -23.90 -28.84
N LEU A 260 -20.14 -22.77 -29.41
CA LEU A 260 -20.03 -22.61 -30.85
C LEU A 260 -18.92 -23.50 -31.45
N PHE A 261 -17.74 -23.58 -30.81
CA PHE A 261 -16.69 -24.53 -31.23
C PHE A 261 -17.13 -25.99 -31.09
N ALA A 262 -17.83 -26.34 -30.01
CA ALA A 262 -18.37 -27.69 -29.81
C ALA A 262 -19.45 -28.08 -30.84
N ALA A 263 -20.08 -27.11 -31.50
CA ALA A 263 -21.08 -27.34 -32.53
C ALA A 263 -20.47 -27.53 -33.94
N THR A 264 -19.15 -27.38 -34.11
CA THR A 264 -18.49 -27.60 -35.40
C THR A 264 -18.50 -29.08 -35.81
N PRO A 265 -18.58 -29.40 -37.13
CA PRO A 265 -18.56 -30.78 -37.60
C PRO A 265 -17.32 -31.56 -37.13
N GLU A 266 -16.15 -30.92 -37.12
CA GLU A 266 -14.88 -31.51 -36.68
C GLU A 266 -14.90 -31.85 -35.18
N ALA A 267 -15.47 -30.98 -34.35
CA ALA A 267 -15.63 -31.24 -32.92
C ALA A 267 -16.62 -32.39 -32.67
N GLN A 268 -17.75 -32.41 -33.38
CA GLN A 268 -18.77 -33.44 -33.25
C GLN A 268 -18.24 -34.82 -33.65
N ALA A 269 -17.48 -34.91 -34.74
CA ALA A 269 -16.85 -36.16 -35.19
C ALA A 269 -15.88 -36.75 -34.14
N ARG A 270 -15.29 -35.91 -33.30
CA ARG A 270 -14.34 -36.30 -32.23
C ARG A 270 -14.99 -36.40 -30.85
N SER A 271 -16.30 -36.24 -30.75
CA SER A 271 -17.03 -36.17 -29.47
C SER A 271 -16.49 -35.08 -28.53
N PHE A 272 -15.97 -33.98 -29.07
CA PHE A 272 -15.54 -32.84 -28.27
C PHE A 272 -16.75 -32.04 -27.81
N SER A 273 -16.73 -31.63 -26.54
CA SER A 273 -17.80 -30.84 -25.94
C SER A 273 -17.29 -29.45 -25.55
N ALA A 274 -18.17 -28.57 -25.09
CA ALA A 274 -17.77 -27.24 -24.64
C ALA A 274 -16.74 -27.27 -23.49
N SER A 275 -16.66 -28.36 -22.70
CA SER A 275 -15.63 -28.51 -21.66
C SER A 275 -14.25 -28.82 -22.24
N THR A 276 -14.17 -29.46 -23.40
CA THR A 276 -12.91 -29.71 -24.12
C THR A 276 -12.26 -28.40 -24.54
N PHE A 277 -13.08 -27.44 -24.98
CA PHE A 277 -12.64 -26.10 -25.38
C PHE A 277 -12.43 -25.12 -24.22
N SER A 278 -12.34 -25.60 -22.97
CA SER A 278 -12.13 -24.77 -21.78
C SER A 278 -10.74 -24.98 -21.19
N PHE A 279 -9.93 -23.91 -21.14
CA PHE A 279 -8.61 -23.95 -20.48
C PHE A 279 -8.69 -24.08 -18.93
N ASN A 280 -9.89 -23.97 -18.35
CA ASN A 280 -10.09 -24.13 -16.91
C ASN A 280 -10.31 -25.59 -16.48
N THR A 281 -10.71 -26.45 -17.41
CA THR A 281 -11.09 -27.85 -17.14
C THR A 281 -10.09 -28.83 -17.74
N ALA A 282 -9.84 -29.94 -17.05
CA ALA A 282 -9.00 -31.02 -17.59
C ALA A 282 -9.69 -31.66 -18.81
N GLY A 283 -8.90 -32.15 -19.76
CA GLY A 283 -9.38 -32.72 -21.02
C GLY A 283 -8.66 -32.11 -22.23
N GLY A 284 -8.98 -30.86 -22.57
CA GLY A 284 -8.40 -30.17 -23.74
C GLY A 284 -7.32 -29.12 -23.44
N ARG A 285 -7.11 -28.76 -22.17
CA ARG A 285 -6.06 -27.81 -21.76
C ARG A 285 -4.65 -28.44 -21.80
N CYS A 286 -3.63 -27.62 -21.95
CA CYS A 286 -2.23 -28.02 -21.72
C CYS A 286 -2.05 -28.41 -20.24
N GLU A 287 -1.46 -29.59 -19.98
CA GLU A 287 -1.31 -30.10 -18.62
C GLU A 287 -0.09 -29.52 -17.89
N THR A 288 0.98 -29.17 -18.61
CA THR A 288 2.18 -28.55 -18.01
C THR A 288 1.84 -27.24 -17.30
N CYS A 289 1.20 -26.31 -18.01
CA CYS A 289 0.76 -25.05 -17.40
C CYS A 289 -0.66 -25.09 -16.81
N GLN A 290 -1.32 -26.26 -16.83
CA GLN A 290 -2.71 -26.44 -16.43
C GLN A 290 -3.69 -25.42 -17.06
N GLY A 291 -3.43 -25.03 -18.31
CA GLY A 291 -4.23 -24.04 -19.05
C GLY A 291 -3.97 -22.57 -18.67
N SER A 292 -2.97 -22.28 -17.83
CA SER A 292 -2.51 -20.89 -17.58
C SER A 292 -1.95 -20.25 -18.86
N GLY A 293 -1.19 -21.02 -19.63
CA GLY A 293 -0.37 -20.54 -20.75
C GLY A 293 0.98 -19.96 -20.30
N PHE A 294 1.14 -19.71 -19.01
CA PHE A 294 2.34 -19.13 -18.40
C PHE A 294 2.77 -19.92 -17.16
N GLU A 295 4.07 -19.95 -16.90
CA GLU A 295 4.68 -20.43 -15.66
C GLU A 295 5.16 -19.22 -14.84
N LYS A 296 4.94 -19.30 -13.52
CA LYS A 296 5.38 -18.27 -12.59
C LYS A 296 6.81 -18.59 -12.16
N VAL A 297 7.73 -17.67 -12.40
CA VAL A 297 9.11 -17.75 -11.90
C VAL A 297 9.21 -16.82 -10.70
N GLU A 298 9.50 -17.39 -9.54
CA GLU A 298 9.66 -16.61 -8.31
C GLU A 298 11.01 -15.90 -8.26
N MET A 299 10.95 -14.59 -8.01
CA MET A 299 12.13 -13.72 -7.93
C MET A 299 12.38 -13.38 -6.45
N GLN A 300 13.62 -13.45 -5.99
CA GLN A 300 13.93 -13.24 -4.56
C GLN A 300 13.89 -11.77 -4.11
N PHE A 301 14.13 -10.82 -5.02
CA PHE A 301 14.27 -9.39 -4.73
C PHE A 301 13.40 -8.49 -5.62
N LEU A 302 12.62 -9.10 -6.51
CA LEU A 302 11.79 -8.42 -7.51
C LEU A 302 10.39 -9.04 -7.51
N SER A 303 9.47 -8.41 -8.24
CA SER A 303 8.16 -9.00 -8.47
C SER A 303 8.29 -10.25 -9.34
N ASP A 304 7.49 -11.27 -9.04
CA ASP A 304 7.46 -12.52 -9.79
C ASP A 304 7.13 -12.28 -11.26
N ILE A 305 7.82 -12.99 -12.15
CA ILE A 305 7.62 -12.87 -13.60
C ILE A 305 6.86 -14.08 -14.13
N PHE A 306 6.06 -13.85 -15.18
CA PHE A 306 5.32 -14.89 -15.87
C PHE A 306 5.95 -15.14 -17.23
N VAL A 307 6.43 -16.37 -17.46
CA VAL A 307 7.08 -16.78 -18.71
C VAL A 307 6.13 -17.68 -19.48
N ALA A 308 6.11 -17.59 -20.81
CA ALA A 308 5.26 -18.46 -21.63
C ALA A 308 5.59 -19.94 -21.38
N CYS A 309 4.57 -20.78 -21.31
CA CYS A 309 4.74 -22.22 -21.08
C CYS A 309 5.56 -22.85 -22.22
N PRO A 310 6.60 -23.64 -21.92
CA PRO A 310 7.47 -24.23 -22.94
C PRO A 310 6.78 -25.30 -23.80
N GLU A 311 5.67 -25.90 -23.33
CA GLU A 311 4.96 -26.95 -24.07
C GLU A 311 3.93 -26.40 -25.05
N CYS A 312 3.15 -25.40 -24.63
CA CYS A 312 2.05 -24.86 -25.45
C CYS A 312 2.34 -23.46 -26.01
N GLU A 313 3.48 -22.85 -25.67
CA GLU A 313 3.89 -21.52 -26.12
C GLU A 313 2.80 -20.44 -25.89
N GLY A 314 2.08 -20.56 -24.77
CA GLY A 314 0.98 -19.66 -24.42
C GLY A 314 -0.37 -19.99 -25.06
N ALA A 315 -0.49 -21.03 -25.88
CA ALA A 315 -1.75 -21.44 -26.50
C ALA A 315 -2.79 -21.99 -25.51
N ARG A 316 -2.37 -22.43 -24.32
CA ARG A 316 -3.22 -22.99 -23.23
C ARG A 316 -3.92 -24.32 -23.51
N PHE A 317 -3.89 -24.81 -24.75
CA PHE A 317 -4.57 -26.06 -25.16
C PHE A 317 -3.58 -27.12 -25.64
N ARG A 318 -4.05 -28.36 -25.70
CA ARG A 318 -3.34 -29.46 -26.36
C ARG A 318 -3.45 -29.34 -27.88
N PRO A 319 -2.50 -29.89 -28.65
CA PRO A 319 -2.51 -29.81 -30.11
C PRO A 319 -3.81 -30.30 -30.75
N GLU A 320 -4.45 -31.35 -30.22
CA GLU A 320 -5.65 -31.96 -30.81
C GLU A 320 -6.87 -31.04 -30.78
N VAL A 321 -6.92 -30.11 -29.81
CA VAL A 321 -7.98 -29.09 -29.72
C VAL A 321 -7.79 -28.00 -30.77
N LEU A 322 -6.52 -27.69 -31.10
CA LEU A 322 -6.15 -26.66 -32.07
C LEU A 322 -6.39 -27.08 -33.53
N GLU A 323 -6.72 -28.35 -33.77
CA GLU A 323 -7.12 -28.83 -35.10
C GLU A 323 -8.55 -28.42 -35.47
N VAL A 324 -9.41 -28.12 -34.48
CA VAL A 324 -10.79 -27.67 -34.72
C VAL A 324 -10.80 -26.18 -35.06
N ARG A 325 -11.46 -25.84 -36.18
CA ARG A 325 -11.54 -24.46 -36.69
C ARG A 325 -12.98 -24.01 -36.82
N TYR A 326 -13.24 -22.76 -36.44
CA TYR A 326 -14.47 -22.05 -36.75
C TYR A 326 -14.16 -20.88 -37.68
N ARG A 327 -14.81 -20.83 -38.85
CA ARG A 327 -14.51 -19.85 -39.93
C ARG A 327 -13.01 -19.76 -40.25
N GLY A 328 -12.33 -20.91 -40.27
CA GLY A 328 -10.89 -21.01 -40.56
C GLY A 328 -9.94 -20.71 -39.40
N GLN A 329 -10.44 -20.24 -38.24
CA GLN A 329 -9.64 -19.88 -37.07
C GLN A 329 -9.75 -20.90 -35.93
N THR A 330 -8.65 -21.16 -35.22
CA THR A 330 -8.65 -22.01 -34.02
C THR A 330 -9.14 -21.24 -32.80
N ILE A 331 -9.44 -21.93 -31.70
CA ILE A 331 -9.84 -21.26 -30.46
C ILE A 331 -8.75 -20.32 -29.91
N THR A 332 -7.47 -20.66 -30.13
CA THR A 332 -6.34 -19.82 -29.73
C THR A 332 -6.27 -18.55 -30.57
N ASP A 333 -6.57 -18.65 -31.88
CA ASP A 333 -6.60 -17.48 -32.76
C ASP A 333 -7.72 -16.52 -32.35
N ILE A 334 -8.91 -17.05 -32.01
CA ILE A 334 -10.02 -16.25 -31.46
C ILE A 334 -9.61 -15.54 -30.16
N LEU A 335 -8.87 -16.21 -29.27
CA LEU A 335 -8.38 -15.60 -28.03
C LEU A 335 -7.30 -14.53 -28.29
N LYS A 336 -6.65 -14.53 -29.44
CA LYS A 336 -5.66 -13.52 -29.84
C LYS A 336 -6.28 -12.29 -30.50
N LEU A 337 -7.54 -12.36 -30.95
CA LEU A 337 -8.27 -11.21 -31.50
C LEU A 337 -8.44 -10.12 -30.44
N THR A 338 -8.33 -8.87 -30.89
CA THR A 338 -8.78 -7.70 -30.13
C THR A 338 -10.31 -7.71 -29.97
N VAL A 339 -10.83 -6.96 -29.00
CA VAL A 339 -12.29 -6.80 -28.83
C VAL A 339 -12.94 -6.26 -30.10
N SER A 340 -12.32 -5.28 -30.78
CA SER A 340 -12.82 -4.73 -32.03
C SER A 340 -12.89 -5.79 -33.14
N GLU A 341 -11.83 -6.56 -33.32
CA GLU A 341 -11.79 -7.64 -34.31
C GLU A 341 -12.80 -8.76 -33.98
N ALA A 342 -12.95 -9.11 -32.70
CA ALA A 342 -13.91 -10.11 -32.27
C ALA A 342 -15.36 -9.67 -32.50
N VAL A 343 -15.68 -8.39 -32.25
CA VAL A 343 -17.01 -7.83 -32.56
C VAL A 343 -17.30 -7.89 -34.06
N ALA A 344 -16.31 -7.62 -34.90
CA ALA A 344 -16.44 -7.77 -36.35
C ALA A 344 -16.55 -9.24 -36.78
N PHE A 345 -15.81 -10.15 -36.14
CA PHE A 345 -15.79 -11.58 -36.48
C PHE A 345 -17.08 -12.32 -36.10
N PHE A 346 -17.73 -11.92 -35.00
CA PHE A 346 -18.97 -12.50 -34.48
C PHE A 346 -20.21 -11.63 -34.81
N ASP A 347 -20.17 -10.89 -35.91
CA ASP A 347 -21.22 -9.97 -36.38
C ASP A 347 -22.63 -10.58 -36.44
N ASP A 348 -22.74 -11.89 -36.69
CA ASP A 348 -23.98 -12.66 -36.77
C ASP A 348 -24.34 -13.45 -35.51
N THR A 349 -23.60 -13.27 -34.40
CA THR A 349 -23.82 -14.04 -33.16
C THR A 349 -24.21 -13.12 -31.97
N PRO A 350 -25.51 -12.78 -31.82
CA PRO A 350 -25.98 -11.80 -30.84
C PRO A 350 -25.55 -12.05 -29.38
N PRO A 351 -25.56 -13.29 -28.84
CA PRO A 351 -25.16 -13.53 -27.45
C PRO A 351 -23.69 -13.17 -27.17
N ILE A 352 -22.80 -13.35 -28.15
CA ILE A 352 -21.39 -12.97 -28.02
C ILE A 352 -21.26 -11.46 -28.12
N LEU A 353 -21.93 -10.82 -29.09
CA LEU A 353 -21.92 -9.37 -29.25
C LEU A 353 -22.45 -8.62 -28.04
N GLN A 354 -23.53 -9.11 -27.42
CA GLN A 354 -24.09 -8.53 -26.20
C GLN A 354 -23.09 -8.54 -25.03
N ALA A 355 -22.21 -9.54 -24.97
CA ALA A 355 -21.17 -9.64 -23.95
C ALA A 355 -19.90 -8.82 -24.29
N LEU A 356 -19.55 -8.68 -25.57
CA LEU A 356 -18.32 -7.98 -26.01
C LEU A 356 -18.49 -6.47 -26.24
N ARG A 357 -19.64 -6.00 -26.74
CA ARG A 357 -19.88 -4.56 -27.01
C ARG A 357 -19.63 -3.65 -25.80
N PRO A 358 -20.01 -4.03 -24.56
CA PRO A 358 -19.69 -3.21 -23.39
C PRO A 358 -18.19 -2.93 -23.21
N LEU A 359 -17.30 -3.84 -23.65
CA LEU A 359 -15.84 -3.60 -23.60
C LEU A 359 -15.42 -2.50 -24.57
N GLN A 360 -15.99 -2.49 -25.77
CA GLN A 360 -15.75 -1.42 -26.76
C GLN A 360 -16.32 -0.09 -26.27
N ASP A 361 -17.50 -0.11 -25.65
CA ASP A 361 -18.18 1.09 -25.12
C ASP A 361 -17.38 1.83 -24.04
N VAL A 362 -16.55 1.11 -23.27
CA VAL A 362 -15.66 1.69 -22.26
C VAL A 362 -14.26 1.99 -22.80
N GLY A 363 -14.00 1.79 -24.09
CA GLY A 363 -12.70 2.07 -24.72
C GLY A 363 -11.64 0.97 -24.55
N LEU A 364 -12.05 -0.29 -24.36
CA LEU A 364 -11.16 -1.46 -24.32
C LEU A 364 -11.16 -2.24 -25.64
N ASP A 365 -11.41 -1.56 -26.75
CA ASP A 365 -11.53 -2.16 -28.09
C ASP A 365 -10.21 -2.80 -28.57
N TYR A 366 -9.07 -2.32 -28.06
CA TYR A 366 -7.71 -2.78 -28.40
C TYR A 366 -7.23 -4.00 -27.59
N ILE A 367 -7.91 -4.36 -26.49
CA ILE A 367 -7.47 -5.47 -25.64
C ILE A 367 -7.76 -6.80 -26.31
N ARG A 368 -6.85 -7.77 -26.18
CA ARG A 368 -7.06 -9.13 -26.69
C ARG A 368 -7.96 -9.95 -25.76
N LEU A 369 -8.88 -10.74 -26.33
CA LEU A 369 -9.85 -11.53 -25.57
C LEU A 369 -9.21 -12.46 -24.52
N GLY A 370 -8.08 -13.07 -24.88
CA GLY A 370 -7.32 -14.00 -24.05
C GLY A 370 -6.24 -13.38 -23.17
N GLN A 371 -6.07 -12.05 -23.20
CA GLN A 371 -5.04 -11.34 -22.44
C GLN A 371 -5.17 -11.65 -20.93
N PRO A 372 -4.10 -12.07 -20.25
CA PRO A 372 -4.14 -12.32 -18.81
C PRO A 372 -4.58 -11.07 -18.01
N LEU A 373 -5.51 -11.20 -17.05
CA LEU A 373 -5.99 -10.04 -16.28
C LEU A 373 -4.92 -9.40 -15.40
N ASN A 374 -3.89 -10.14 -15.01
CA ASN A 374 -2.79 -9.62 -14.19
C ASN A 374 -1.84 -8.70 -14.99
N THR A 375 -1.92 -8.69 -16.32
CA THR A 375 -1.14 -7.76 -17.17
C THR A 375 -1.88 -6.46 -17.46
N LEU A 376 -3.17 -6.36 -17.06
CA LEU A 376 -3.93 -5.13 -17.23
C LEU A 376 -3.42 -4.03 -16.29
N SER A 377 -3.45 -2.80 -16.79
CA SER A 377 -3.31 -1.59 -15.99
C SER A 377 -4.48 -1.41 -15.02
N GLY A 378 -4.35 -0.49 -14.05
CA GLY A 378 -5.43 -0.13 -13.12
C GLY A 378 -6.66 0.39 -13.86
N GLY A 379 -6.47 1.31 -14.81
CA GLY A 379 -7.53 1.87 -15.64
C GLY A 379 -8.22 0.83 -16.56
N GLU A 380 -7.47 -0.12 -17.13
CA GLU A 380 -8.07 -1.22 -17.90
C GLU A 380 -8.87 -2.18 -17.02
N SER A 381 -8.33 -2.52 -15.84
CA SER A 381 -9.02 -3.34 -14.83
C SER A 381 -10.34 -2.72 -14.40
N GLN A 382 -10.36 -1.41 -14.17
CA GLN A 382 -11.54 -0.67 -13.78
C GLN A 382 -12.59 -0.63 -14.89
N ARG A 383 -12.18 -0.30 -16.12
CA ARG A 383 -13.06 -0.31 -17.30
C ARG A 383 -13.63 -1.70 -17.58
N LEU A 384 -12.86 -2.77 -17.35
CA LEU A 384 -13.34 -4.14 -17.48
C LEU A 384 -14.44 -4.47 -16.44
N LYS A 385 -14.27 -4.05 -15.18
CA LYS A 385 -15.33 -4.16 -14.15
C LYS A 385 -16.59 -3.41 -14.58
N LEU A 386 -16.43 -2.17 -15.05
CA LEU A 386 -17.54 -1.35 -15.55
C LEU A 386 -18.32 -2.05 -16.67
N ALA A 387 -17.61 -2.53 -17.69
CA ALA A 387 -18.19 -3.24 -18.83
C ALA A 387 -19.00 -4.48 -18.41
N SER A 388 -18.53 -5.22 -17.40
CA SER A 388 -19.24 -6.41 -16.90
C SER A 388 -20.59 -6.10 -16.27
N HIS A 389 -20.79 -4.86 -15.80
CA HIS A 389 -22.04 -4.41 -15.18
C HIS A 389 -22.96 -3.66 -16.14
N MET A 390 -22.44 -3.12 -17.25
CA MET A 390 -23.26 -2.44 -18.27
C MET A 390 -24.23 -3.40 -19.00
N SER A 391 -23.97 -4.71 -18.98
CA SER A 391 -24.86 -5.73 -19.56
C SER A 391 -25.99 -6.17 -18.61
N MET A 392 -25.97 -5.74 -17.34
CA MET A 392 -26.96 -6.13 -16.32
C MET A 392 -28.22 -5.27 -16.42
N SER A 393 -29.15 -5.62 -17.31
CA SER A 393 -30.43 -4.89 -17.46
C SER A 393 -31.53 -5.36 -16.49
N GLN A 394 -31.25 -6.35 -15.62
CA GLN A 394 -32.25 -6.99 -14.77
C GLN A 394 -31.96 -6.71 -13.29
N GLY A 395 -32.90 -6.05 -12.60
CA GLY A 395 -32.84 -5.93 -11.12
C GLY A 395 -33.26 -4.60 -10.50
N GLY A 396 -33.62 -3.57 -11.28
CA GLY A 396 -33.95 -2.24 -10.75
C GLY A 396 -32.73 -1.31 -10.65
N PRO A 397 -32.86 -0.11 -10.06
CA PRO A 397 -31.78 0.88 -10.04
C PRO A 397 -30.65 0.49 -9.07
N HIS A 398 -29.42 0.43 -9.58
CA HIS A 398 -28.21 0.16 -8.80
C HIS A 398 -27.50 1.46 -8.38
N LEU A 399 -26.75 1.42 -7.27
CA LEU A 399 -25.78 2.44 -6.90
C LEU A 399 -24.37 1.98 -7.28
N PHE A 400 -23.75 2.66 -8.23
CA PHE A 400 -22.36 2.47 -8.58
C PHE A 400 -21.49 3.46 -7.81
N ILE A 401 -20.44 2.95 -7.16
CA ILE A 401 -19.44 3.75 -6.46
C ILE A 401 -18.12 3.62 -7.21
N PHE A 402 -17.53 4.74 -7.61
CA PHE A 402 -16.24 4.79 -8.28
C PHE A 402 -15.24 5.54 -7.40
N ASP A 403 -14.05 4.96 -7.25
CA ASP A 403 -12.93 5.59 -6.55
C ASP A 403 -11.90 6.02 -7.59
N GLU A 404 -11.75 7.34 -7.77
CA GLU A 404 -10.82 8.02 -8.69
C GLU A 404 -10.72 7.32 -10.07
N PRO A 405 -11.83 7.19 -10.82
CA PRO A 405 -11.85 6.43 -12.06
C PRO A 405 -11.03 7.03 -13.20
N THR A 406 -10.55 8.26 -13.07
CA THR A 406 -9.65 8.88 -14.04
C THR A 406 -8.16 8.70 -13.73
N THR A 407 -7.82 8.04 -12.62
CA THR A 407 -6.43 7.77 -12.27
C THR A 407 -5.73 6.99 -13.40
N GLY A 408 -4.72 7.64 -13.97
CA GLY A 408 -3.91 7.14 -15.09
C GLY A 408 -4.60 7.09 -16.45
N LEU A 409 -5.68 7.85 -16.64
CA LEU A 409 -6.37 7.97 -17.91
C LEU A 409 -5.97 9.26 -18.65
N HIS A 410 -5.74 9.11 -19.96
CA HIS A 410 -5.58 10.24 -20.87
C HIS A 410 -6.91 10.97 -21.09
N PHE A 411 -6.90 12.24 -21.52
CA PHE A 411 -8.11 13.05 -21.75
C PHE A 411 -9.19 12.35 -22.61
N GLU A 412 -8.77 11.67 -23.68
CA GLU A 412 -9.67 10.90 -24.57
C GLU A 412 -10.26 9.66 -23.87
N ASP A 413 -9.48 9.00 -23.00
CA ASP A 413 -9.98 7.89 -22.18
C ASP A 413 -11.01 8.40 -21.17
N ILE A 414 -10.78 9.57 -20.56
CA ILE A 414 -11.73 10.23 -19.66
C ILE A 414 -13.01 10.60 -20.42
N HIS A 415 -12.90 11.11 -21.64
CA HIS A 415 -14.05 11.41 -22.49
C HIS A 415 -14.91 10.16 -22.72
N THR A 416 -14.28 9.04 -23.09
CA THR A 416 -14.95 7.75 -23.31
C THR A 416 -15.60 7.22 -22.04
N LEU A 417 -14.88 7.28 -20.91
CA LEU A 417 -15.40 6.89 -19.59
C LEU A 417 -16.63 7.72 -19.24
N MET A 418 -16.58 9.04 -19.41
CA MET A 418 -17.72 9.93 -19.13
C MET A 418 -18.94 9.56 -19.96
N GLN A 419 -18.78 9.22 -21.24
CA GLN A 419 -19.89 8.72 -22.05
C GLN A 419 -20.50 7.42 -21.48
N ALA A 420 -19.68 6.50 -20.98
CA ALA A 420 -20.15 5.27 -20.36
C ALA A 420 -20.89 5.54 -19.03
N LEU A 421 -20.36 6.43 -18.18
CA LEU A 421 -21.00 6.84 -16.92
C LEU A 421 -22.36 7.51 -17.17
N GLN A 422 -22.43 8.43 -18.15
CA GLN A 422 -23.67 9.10 -18.51
C GLN A 422 -24.73 8.12 -19.04
N ARG A 423 -24.32 7.08 -19.78
CA ARG A 423 -25.22 6.00 -20.23
C ARG A 423 -25.81 5.21 -19.05
N LEU A 424 -25.02 4.90 -18.02
CA LEU A 424 -25.53 4.23 -16.82
C LEU A 424 -26.55 5.09 -16.06
N VAL A 425 -26.31 6.39 -15.93
CA VAL A 425 -27.29 7.31 -15.31
C VAL A 425 -28.57 7.36 -16.16
N ALA A 426 -28.46 7.41 -17.48
CA ALA A 426 -29.61 7.41 -18.39
C ALA A 426 -30.44 6.11 -18.32
N GLN A 427 -29.84 4.98 -17.92
CA GLN A 427 -30.54 3.72 -17.63
C GLN A 427 -31.27 3.73 -16.27
N GLY A 428 -31.18 4.82 -15.51
CA GLY A 428 -31.83 5.00 -14.21
C GLY A 428 -30.98 4.59 -13.01
N HIS A 429 -29.69 4.32 -13.21
CA HIS A 429 -28.76 4.03 -12.11
C HIS A 429 -28.27 5.30 -11.42
N SER A 430 -27.78 5.16 -10.20
CA SER A 430 -27.16 6.25 -9.43
C SER A 430 -25.66 6.05 -9.40
N LEU A 431 -24.89 7.10 -9.64
CA LEU A 431 -23.44 7.04 -9.64
C LEU A 431 -22.90 7.97 -8.55
N LEU A 432 -22.00 7.44 -7.72
CA LEU A 432 -21.25 8.20 -6.72
C LEU A 432 -19.76 8.06 -7.03
N VAL A 433 -19.11 9.16 -7.39
CA VAL A 433 -17.73 9.17 -7.86
C VAL A 433 -16.87 9.99 -6.92
N ILE A 434 -15.79 9.41 -6.40
CA ILE A 434 -14.74 10.17 -5.72
C ILE A 434 -13.78 10.67 -6.80
N GLU A 435 -13.62 11.98 -6.92
CA GLU A 435 -12.74 12.54 -7.96
C GLU A 435 -12.06 13.84 -7.56
N HIS A 436 -10.94 14.06 -8.22
CA HIS A 436 -10.13 15.28 -8.20
C HIS A 436 -10.02 15.92 -9.59
N ASN A 437 -10.31 15.16 -10.66
CA ASN A 437 -10.22 15.64 -12.03
C ASN A 437 -11.38 16.59 -12.37
N MET A 438 -11.04 17.82 -12.77
CA MET A 438 -12.02 18.87 -13.06
C MET A 438 -12.91 18.57 -14.26
N ASP A 439 -12.47 17.76 -15.23
CA ASP A 439 -13.30 17.36 -16.38
C ASP A 439 -14.45 16.42 -15.98
N VAL A 440 -14.25 15.60 -14.95
CA VAL A 440 -15.33 14.78 -14.38
C VAL A 440 -16.23 15.63 -13.49
N ILE A 441 -15.63 16.44 -12.62
CA ILE A 441 -16.35 17.27 -11.64
C ILE A 441 -17.29 18.27 -12.35
N LYS A 442 -16.83 18.95 -13.41
CA LYS A 442 -17.67 19.88 -14.19
C LYS A 442 -18.83 19.18 -14.89
N SER A 443 -18.70 17.88 -15.15
CA SER A 443 -19.69 17.05 -15.84
C SER A 443 -20.69 16.36 -14.89
N ALA A 444 -20.51 16.50 -13.57
CA ALA A 444 -21.38 15.92 -12.55
C ALA A 444 -22.71 16.66 -12.44
N ASP A 445 -23.78 15.98 -12.03
CA ASP A 445 -25.07 16.62 -11.78
C ASP A 445 -25.10 17.29 -10.39
N TYR A 446 -24.39 16.71 -9.41
CA TYR A 446 -24.35 17.18 -8.02
C TYR A 446 -22.99 16.92 -7.39
N LEU A 447 -22.53 17.84 -6.55
CA LEU A 447 -21.25 17.79 -5.85
C LEU A 447 -21.46 17.78 -4.33
N ILE A 448 -20.59 17.04 -3.65
CA ILE A 448 -20.41 17.07 -2.20
C ILE A 448 -18.92 17.35 -1.96
N ASP A 449 -18.59 18.57 -1.54
CA ASP A 449 -17.21 18.99 -1.29
C ASP A 449 -16.85 18.85 0.20
N LEU A 450 -15.77 18.11 0.47
CA LEU A 450 -15.26 17.85 1.82
C LEU A 450 -13.96 18.60 2.08
N GLY A 451 -13.82 19.15 3.29
CA GLY A 451 -12.63 19.90 3.67
C GLY A 451 -12.84 20.67 4.97
N PRO A 452 -12.39 21.94 5.06
CA PRO A 452 -11.70 22.71 4.01
C PRO A 452 -10.26 22.23 3.74
N GLU A 453 -9.62 21.59 4.72
CA GLU A 453 -8.26 21.05 4.63
C GLU A 453 -8.23 19.53 4.79
N GLY A 454 -7.04 18.93 4.76
CA GLY A 454 -6.81 17.51 5.06
C GLY A 454 -6.63 17.23 6.57
N GLY A 455 -6.75 15.96 6.96
CA GLY A 455 -6.43 15.51 8.32
C GLY A 455 -7.37 16.06 9.39
N ALA A 456 -6.80 16.49 10.52
CA ALA A 456 -7.58 16.96 11.67
C ALA A 456 -8.41 18.23 11.37
N ALA A 457 -7.96 19.04 10.41
CA ALA A 457 -8.62 20.27 9.95
C ALA A 457 -9.67 20.03 8.84
N GLY A 458 -9.81 18.77 8.38
CA GLY A 458 -10.83 18.35 7.43
C GLY A 458 -12.05 17.70 8.08
N GLY A 459 -12.74 16.87 7.29
CA GLY A 459 -13.85 16.05 7.76
C GLY A 459 -15.18 16.80 7.93
N THR A 460 -15.31 17.99 7.32
CA THR A 460 -16.55 18.76 7.26
C THR A 460 -17.06 18.88 5.82
N VAL A 461 -18.37 19.07 5.65
CA VAL A 461 -18.97 19.41 4.35
C VAL A 461 -18.79 20.91 4.13
N VAL A 462 -18.05 21.29 3.10
CA VAL A 462 -17.76 22.70 2.78
C VAL A 462 -18.85 23.29 1.89
N ALA A 463 -19.27 22.53 0.88
CA ALA A 463 -20.32 22.92 -0.04
C ALA A 463 -21.02 21.69 -0.63
N CYS A 464 -22.31 21.82 -0.93
CA CYS A 464 -23.09 20.85 -1.70
C CYS A 464 -23.95 21.58 -2.70
N GLY A 465 -24.18 21.00 -3.87
CA GLY A 465 -25.01 21.61 -4.91
C GLY A 465 -24.57 21.20 -6.31
N THR A 466 -25.07 21.90 -7.31
CA THR A 466 -24.56 21.80 -8.69
C THR A 466 -23.11 22.32 -8.77
N PRO A 467 -22.33 21.90 -9.77
CA PRO A 467 -21.02 22.48 -10.07
C PRO A 467 -20.99 24.02 -10.07
N GLU A 468 -22.01 24.67 -10.62
CA GLU A 468 -22.13 26.14 -10.64
C GLU A 468 -22.29 26.72 -9.23
N GLU A 469 -23.15 26.12 -8.40
CA GLU A 469 -23.35 26.54 -7.00
C GLU A 469 -22.08 26.37 -6.17
N VAL A 470 -21.40 25.22 -6.28
CA VAL A 470 -20.14 24.97 -5.56
C VAL A 470 -19.05 25.93 -6.04
N SER A 471 -19.00 26.28 -7.33
CA SER A 471 -18.04 27.24 -7.87
C SER A 471 -18.15 28.65 -7.28
N GLN A 472 -19.29 28.99 -6.68
CA GLN A 472 -19.52 30.27 -6.03
C GLN A 472 -19.03 30.28 -4.57
N CYS A 473 -18.82 29.11 -3.96
CA CYS A 473 -18.36 28.99 -2.58
C CYS A 473 -16.86 29.34 -2.46
N ALA A 474 -16.55 30.48 -1.84
CA ALA A 474 -15.17 30.94 -1.65
C ALA A 474 -14.34 30.01 -0.74
N ALA A 475 -14.97 29.31 0.19
CA ALA A 475 -14.29 28.37 1.10
C ALA A 475 -13.95 27.02 0.42
N SER A 476 -14.58 26.70 -0.71
CA SER A 476 -14.34 25.47 -1.45
C SER A 476 -13.14 25.64 -2.39
N TYR A 477 -12.05 24.93 -2.11
CA TYR A 477 -10.93 24.87 -3.06
C TYR A 477 -11.39 24.29 -4.40
N THR A 478 -12.20 23.22 -4.38
CA THR A 478 -12.77 22.65 -5.61
C THR A 478 -13.56 23.71 -6.38
N GLY A 479 -14.42 24.49 -5.70
CA GLY A 479 -15.18 25.58 -6.31
C GLY A 479 -14.31 26.66 -6.96
N GLN A 480 -13.20 27.04 -6.34
CA GLN A 480 -12.25 28.03 -6.88
C GLN A 480 -11.66 27.58 -8.23
N PHE A 481 -11.21 26.32 -8.34
CA PHE A 481 -10.65 25.77 -9.58
C PHE A 481 -11.73 25.50 -10.63
N LEU A 482 -12.87 24.94 -10.19
CA LEU A 482 -14.00 24.60 -11.05
C LEU A 482 -14.58 25.82 -11.76
N ARG A 483 -14.55 26.99 -11.11
CA ARG A 483 -14.98 28.26 -11.71
C ARG A 483 -14.31 28.52 -13.05
N HIS A 484 -12.99 28.28 -13.15
CA HIS A 484 -12.24 28.44 -14.40
C HIS A 484 -12.72 27.46 -15.48
N TYR A 485 -12.92 26.19 -15.13
CA TYR A 485 -13.41 25.16 -16.06
C TYR A 485 -14.84 25.40 -16.56
N LEU A 486 -15.66 26.14 -15.80
CA LEU A 486 -17.03 26.51 -16.19
C LEU A 486 -17.09 27.83 -16.96
N SER A 487 -16.21 28.80 -16.66
CA SER A 487 -16.25 30.13 -17.26
C SER A 487 -15.47 30.25 -18.57
N ALA A 488 -14.35 29.53 -18.69
CA ALA A 488 -13.48 29.58 -19.86
C ALA A 488 -13.91 28.52 -20.88
N GLY A 489 -13.91 28.87 -22.16
CA GLY A 489 -13.89 27.84 -23.22
C GLY A 489 -12.65 26.95 -23.02
N ALA A 490 -12.72 25.67 -23.42
CA ALA A 490 -11.67 24.69 -23.14
C ALA A 490 -10.23 25.16 -23.49
N ALA A 491 -10.08 26.03 -24.49
CA ALA A 491 -8.81 26.64 -24.88
C ALA A 491 -8.18 27.53 -23.78
N GLU A 492 -8.94 28.31 -23.03
CA GLU A 492 -8.42 29.22 -21.99
C GLU A 492 -8.04 28.48 -20.69
N VAL A 493 -8.67 27.34 -20.42
CA VAL A 493 -8.35 26.49 -19.25
C VAL A 493 -6.95 25.88 -19.38
N TYR A 494 -6.53 25.57 -20.61
CA TYR A 494 -5.22 25.01 -20.93
C TYR A 494 -4.18 26.05 -21.38
N GLN A 495 -4.58 27.29 -21.67
CA GLN A 495 -3.67 28.36 -22.11
C GLN A 495 -3.54 29.50 -21.09
N LEU A 496 -2.49 29.49 -20.27
CA LEU A 496 -1.90 30.72 -19.69
C LEU A 496 -0.35 30.65 -19.55
N ALA A 497 0.30 31.57 -20.27
CA ALA A 497 1.65 32.18 -20.20
C ALA A 497 2.95 31.40 -20.54
N HIS A 498 3.60 31.84 -21.63
CA HIS A 498 5.01 31.75 -22.08
C HIS A 498 5.94 32.74 -21.32
N PRO A 499 7.30 32.64 -21.33
CA PRO A 499 8.24 32.22 -22.40
C PRO A 499 9.22 31.08 -21.99
N GLN A 500 9.83 30.29 -22.89
CA GLN A 500 10.86 30.69 -23.85
C GLN A 500 10.79 29.84 -25.14
N THR A 501 10.69 30.53 -26.28
CA THR A 501 11.15 30.04 -27.58
C THR A 501 12.68 29.98 -27.56
N ALA A 502 13.24 28.95 -26.94
CA ALA A 502 14.62 28.57 -27.26
C ALA A 502 14.56 27.84 -28.60
N GLU A 503 15.25 28.39 -29.62
CA GLU A 503 15.48 27.68 -30.87
C GLU A 503 16.03 26.28 -30.56
N TRP A 504 15.38 25.30 -31.16
CA TRP A 504 15.76 23.90 -31.08
C TRP A 504 17.17 23.71 -31.61
N LEU A 505 18.06 23.24 -30.75
CA LEU A 505 19.19 22.42 -31.13
C LEU A 505 18.93 21.04 -30.55
N ALA A 506 18.95 19.99 -31.39
CA ALA A 506 19.02 18.63 -30.87
C ALA A 506 20.17 18.59 -29.86
N PRO A 507 19.95 18.10 -28.62
CA PRO A 507 21.04 18.02 -27.65
C PRO A 507 22.18 17.20 -28.29
N PRO A 508 23.45 17.59 -28.11
CA PRO A 508 24.56 16.79 -28.60
C PRO A 508 24.38 15.36 -28.09
N ALA A 509 24.61 14.36 -28.94
CA ALA A 509 24.37 12.95 -28.60
C ALA A 509 25.11 12.48 -27.33
N GLU A 510 26.14 13.23 -26.89
CA GLU A 510 26.91 13.00 -25.68
C GLU A 510 26.16 13.34 -24.38
N HIS A 511 25.10 14.19 -24.44
CA HIS A 511 24.33 14.64 -23.26
C HIS A 511 22.85 14.22 -23.30
N ALA A 512 22.59 13.00 -23.79
CA ALA A 512 21.25 12.42 -23.85
C ALA A 512 21.27 10.90 -23.61
N ILE A 513 20.20 10.38 -23.03
CA ILE A 513 19.88 8.95 -23.05
C ILE A 513 19.38 8.61 -24.46
N THR A 514 20.11 7.78 -25.17
CA THR A 514 19.80 7.40 -26.55
C THR A 514 19.26 5.98 -26.58
N ILE A 515 18.07 5.82 -27.14
CA ILE A 515 17.38 4.55 -27.32
C ILE A 515 17.20 4.36 -28.83
N ARG A 516 17.62 3.20 -29.35
CA ARG A 516 17.44 2.84 -30.76
C ARG A 516 16.77 1.49 -30.93
N GLY A 517 15.83 1.42 -31.86
CA GLY A 517 15.10 0.22 -32.22
C GLY A 517 14.34 -0.40 -31.07
N ALA A 518 13.63 0.41 -30.26
CA ALA A 518 12.83 -0.10 -29.16
C ALA A 518 11.56 -0.81 -29.66
N ARG A 519 11.45 -2.11 -29.36
CA ARG A 519 10.35 -3.00 -29.78
C ARG A 519 9.69 -3.75 -28.62
N GLN A 520 10.10 -3.47 -27.38
CA GLN A 520 9.51 -4.09 -26.20
C GLN A 520 7.98 -3.89 -26.19
N HIS A 521 7.25 -4.98 -25.94
CA HIS A 521 5.79 -5.03 -25.94
C HIS A 521 5.15 -4.50 -27.24
N ASN A 522 4.53 -3.32 -27.21
CA ASN A 522 3.77 -2.75 -28.33
C ASN A 522 4.53 -1.64 -29.07
N LEU A 523 5.81 -1.38 -28.74
CA LEU A 523 6.58 -0.31 -29.39
C LEU A 523 6.95 -0.67 -30.83
N GLN A 524 6.78 0.27 -31.76
CA GLN A 524 6.92 0.06 -33.20
C GLN A 524 8.33 0.40 -33.69
N ASN A 525 9.36 -0.21 -33.08
CA ASN A 525 10.77 -0.01 -33.44
C ASN A 525 11.21 1.47 -33.38
N ILE A 526 10.97 2.12 -32.26
CA ILE A 526 11.17 3.57 -32.12
C ILE A 526 12.61 3.94 -31.72
N ASP A 527 13.06 5.08 -32.23
CA ASP A 527 14.30 5.75 -31.85
C ASP A 527 13.97 7.03 -31.07
N VAL A 528 14.56 7.21 -29.88
CA VAL A 528 14.32 8.40 -29.05
C VAL A 528 15.56 8.86 -28.30
N HIS A 529 15.67 10.17 -28.15
CA HIS A 529 16.69 10.84 -27.35
C HIS A 529 16.03 11.58 -26.19
N ILE A 530 16.32 11.16 -24.95
CA ILE A 530 15.87 11.83 -23.73
C ILE A 530 17.03 12.71 -23.23
N PRO A 531 16.91 14.04 -23.24
CA PRO A 531 17.99 14.92 -22.78
C PRO A 531 18.30 14.72 -21.31
N ARG A 532 19.57 14.88 -20.92
CA ARG A 532 19.98 14.90 -19.52
C ARG A 532 19.74 16.27 -18.89
N ASP A 533 19.63 16.28 -17.57
CA ASP A 533 19.44 17.47 -16.72
C ASP A 533 18.17 18.27 -17.05
N GLN A 534 17.15 17.58 -17.58
CA GLN A 534 15.87 18.16 -17.98
C GLN A 534 14.71 17.39 -17.35
N LEU A 535 13.58 18.08 -17.20
CA LEU A 535 12.29 17.51 -16.88
C LEU A 535 11.57 17.12 -18.18
N VAL A 536 11.47 15.82 -18.44
CA VAL A 536 10.86 15.23 -19.63
C VAL A 536 9.57 14.53 -19.24
N VAL A 537 8.46 14.91 -19.85
CA VAL A 537 7.16 14.27 -19.65
C VAL A 537 6.85 13.33 -20.81
N ILE A 538 6.49 12.10 -20.50
CA ILE A 538 6.00 11.10 -21.45
C ILE A 538 4.47 11.01 -21.30
N THR A 539 3.75 11.30 -22.37
CA THR A 539 2.27 11.33 -22.40
C THR A 539 1.74 10.54 -23.60
N GLY A 540 0.41 10.43 -23.69
CA GLY A 540 -0.30 9.66 -24.71
C GLY A 540 -1.38 8.75 -24.15
N LEU A 541 -2.11 8.04 -25.01
CA LEU A 541 -3.23 7.18 -24.63
C LEU A 541 -2.83 6.03 -23.68
N SER A 542 -3.79 5.53 -22.90
CA SER A 542 -3.60 4.29 -22.12
C SER A 542 -3.17 3.15 -23.05
N GLY A 543 -2.07 2.46 -22.74
CA GLY A 543 -1.56 1.38 -23.58
C GLY A 543 -0.79 1.82 -24.84
N SER A 544 -0.45 3.10 -25.01
CA SER A 544 0.36 3.59 -26.14
C SER A 544 1.87 3.28 -26.03
N GLY A 545 2.33 2.72 -24.91
CA GLY A 545 3.73 2.33 -24.69
C GLY A 545 4.53 3.20 -23.71
N LYS A 546 3.89 4.16 -23.02
CA LYS A 546 4.56 5.10 -22.08
C LYS A 546 5.36 4.40 -20.99
N SER A 547 4.69 3.55 -20.20
CA SER A 547 5.33 2.81 -19.11
C SER A 547 6.35 1.80 -19.63
N THR A 548 6.15 1.27 -20.84
CA THR A 548 7.12 0.38 -21.48
C THR A 548 8.40 1.09 -21.87
N LEU A 549 8.31 2.30 -22.41
CA LEU A 549 9.50 3.11 -22.68
C LEU A 549 10.22 3.50 -21.38
N ALA A 550 9.49 3.99 -20.39
CA ALA A 550 10.06 4.49 -19.14
C ALA A 550 10.62 3.38 -18.24
N PHE A 551 9.81 2.37 -17.92
CA PHE A 551 10.12 1.35 -16.92
C PHE A 551 10.71 0.08 -17.56
N ASP A 552 10.03 -0.49 -18.57
CA ASP A 552 10.46 -1.78 -19.14
C ASP A 552 11.76 -1.66 -19.97
N ILE A 553 12.09 -0.46 -20.48
CA ILE A 553 13.33 -0.20 -21.22
C ILE A 553 14.33 0.62 -20.40
N VAL A 554 14.02 1.90 -20.09
CA VAL A 554 15.03 2.81 -19.53
C VAL A 554 15.39 2.44 -18.10
N PHE A 555 14.39 2.20 -17.24
CA PHE A 555 14.63 1.77 -15.86
C PHE A 555 15.30 0.39 -15.82
N ALA A 556 14.75 -0.59 -16.55
CA ALA A 556 15.29 -1.95 -16.62
C ALA A 556 16.77 -1.96 -17.06
N GLU A 557 17.14 -1.16 -18.05
CA GLU A 557 18.53 -1.03 -18.49
C GLU A 557 19.42 -0.36 -17.41
N GLY A 558 18.91 0.66 -16.72
CA GLY A 558 19.62 1.29 -15.59
C GLY A 558 19.87 0.30 -14.45
N GLN A 559 18.85 -0.49 -14.09
CA GLN A 559 18.94 -1.51 -13.05
C GLN A 559 19.89 -2.64 -13.44
N ARG A 560 19.83 -3.11 -14.69
CA ARG A 560 20.76 -4.12 -15.22
C ARG A 560 22.21 -3.66 -15.12
N ARG A 561 22.52 -2.42 -15.53
CA ARG A 561 23.87 -1.85 -15.43
C ARG A 561 24.34 -1.75 -13.99
N TYR A 562 23.46 -1.34 -13.08
CA TYR A 562 23.77 -1.32 -11.65
C TYR A 562 24.10 -2.72 -11.13
N MET A 563 23.30 -3.74 -11.47
CA MET A 563 23.55 -5.12 -11.08
C MET A 563 24.86 -5.68 -11.67
N GLU A 564 25.21 -5.31 -12.90
CA GLU A 564 26.48 -5.69 -13.53
C GLU A 564 27.70 -5.09 -12.83
N SER A 565 27.54 -3.93 -12.18
CA SER A 565 28.59 -3.29 -11.37
C SER A 565 28.84 -3.98 -10.03
N LEU A 566 27.91 -4.83 -9.56
CA LEU A 566 28.06 -5.55 -8.29
C LEU A 566 29.12 -6.65 -8.37
N SER A 567 29.70 -6.99 -7.22
CA SER A 567 30.68 -8.07 -7.11
C SER A 567 30.07 -9.42 -7.54
N ALA A 568 30.90 -10.34 -8.04
CA ALA A 568 30.44 -11.67 -8.45
C ALA A 568 29.69 -12.42 -7.31
N TYR A 569 30.12 -12.22 -6.06
CA TYR A 569 29.45 -12.77 -4.88
C TYR A 569 28.06 -12.16 -4.64
N ALA A 570 27.88 -10.85 -4.81
CA ALA A 570 26.58 -10.22 -4.66
C ALA A 570 25.62 -10.65 -5.80
N ARG A 571 26.15 -10.79 -7.02
CA ARG A 571 25.39 -11.26 -8.18
C ARG A 571 24.87 -12.70 -8.04
N GLN A 572 25.51 -13.56 -7.25
CA GLN A 572 25.03 -14.94 -7.06
C GLN A 572 23.65 -15.01 -6.38
N PHE A 573 23.27 -13.97 -5.63
CA PHE A 573 21.97 -13.87 -4.98
C PHE A 573 20.93 -13.16 -5.85
N LEU A 574 21.35 -12.60 -7.00
CA LEU A 574 20.47 -11.83 -7.87
C LEU A 574 20.27 -12.58 -9.17
N GLN A 575 19.01 -12.80 -9.57
CA GLN A 575 18.75 -13.37 -10.89
C GLN A 575 19.10 -12.34 -11.98
N PRO A 576 19.75 -12.77 -13.08
CA PRO A 576 20.04 -11.88 -14.19
C PRO A 576 18.73 -11.38 -14.82
N LEU A 577 18.58 -10.07 -14.92
CA LEU A 577 17.45 -9.44 -15.61
C LEU A 577 17.50 -9.75 -17.11
N SER A 578 16.36 -10.10 -17.70
CA SER A 578 16.21 -10.23 -19.14
C SER A 578 16.48 -8.88 -19.82
N ARG A 579 17.21 -8.89 -20.93
CA ARG A 579 17.40 -7.66 -21.72
C ARG A 579 16.07 -7.28 -22.38
N PRO A 580 15.69 -5.98 -22.35
CA PRO A 580 14.55 -5.52 -23.14
C PRO A 580 14.82 -5.69 -24.63
N ASP A 581 13.77 -5.86 -25.44
CA ASP A 581 13.87 -5.88 -26.90
C ASP A 581 14.11 -4.46 -27.44
N VAL A 582 15.38 -4.11 -27.53
CA VAL A 582 15.90 -2.84 -28.02
C VAL A 582 17.28 -3.06 -28.62
N ASP A 583 17.61 -2.39 -29.72
CA ASP A 583 18.91 -2.57 -30.36
C ASP A 583 20.03 -2.01 -29.49
N ILE A 584 19.86 -0.76 -29.04
CA ILE A 584 20.88 -0.04 -28.27
C ILE A 584 20.20 0.92 -27.29
N VAL A 585 20.66 0.90 -26.03
CA VAL A 585 20.42 1.97 -25.05
C VAL A 585 21.78 2.52 -24.59
N ARG A 586 21.97 3.84 -24.61
CA ARG A 586 23.23 4.51 -24.21
C ARG A 586 22.94 5.72 -23.33
N GLY A 587 23.92 6.12 -22.52
CA GLY A 587 23.83 7.35 -21.72
C GLY A 587 22.96 7.29 -20.46
N VAL A 588 22.48 6.10 -20.04
CA VAL A 588 21.67 5.93 -18.82
C VAL A 588 22.54 6.13 -17.56
N PRO A 589 22.28 7.15 -16.71
CA PRO A 589 22.93 7.35 -15.41
C PRO A 589 22.42 6.34 -14.36
N PRO A 590 22.89 6.40 -13.09
CA PRO A 590 22.20 5.73 -11.99
C PRO A 590 20.71 6.11 -11.97
N THR A 591 19.83 5.11 -11.91
CA THR A 591 18.38 5.31 -12.07
C THR A 591 17.63 4.98 -10.78
N VAL A 592 16.69 5.84 -10.41
CA VAL A 592 15.72 5.64 -9.33
C VAL A 592 14.32 5.68 -9.95
N ALA A 593 13.53 4.62 -9.75
CA ALA A 593 12.13 4.58 -10.16
C ALA A 593 11.21 4.75 -8.95
N ILE A 594 10.17 5.56 -9.10
CA ILE A 594 9.08 5.73 -8.14
C ILE A 594 7.76 5.34 -8.84
N GLU A 595 7.42 4.07 -8.76
CA GLU A 595 6.24 3.45 -9.38
C GLU A 595 4.99 3.50 -8.48
N GLN A 596 3.81 3.32 -9.05
CA GLN A 596 2.56 3.16 -8.30
C GLN A 596 2.46 1.82 -7.56
N ARG A 597 3.14 0.78 -8.07
CA ARG A 597 3.09 -0.60 -7.56
C ARG A 597 4.19 -0.90 -6.55
N VAL A 598 4.57 0.07 -5.72
CA VAL A 598 5.52 -0.20 -4.64
C VAL A 598 4.89 -1.20 -3.67
N THR A 599 5.66 -2.22 -3.30
CA THR A 599 5.34 -3.09 -2.18
C THR A 599 4.98 -2.22 -0.97
N ARG A 600 3.69 -2.20 -0.63
CA ARG A 600 3.22 -1.61 0.61
C ARG A 600 4.05 -2.22 1.73
N GLY A 601 4.82 -1.39 2.43
CA GLY A 601 5.73 -1.86 3.47
C GLY A 601 5.00 -2.76 4.48
N GLY A 602 5.75 -3.68 5.10
CA GLY A 602 5.19 -4.65 6.06
C GLY A 602 4.53 -4.00 7.29
N SER A 603 3.97 -4.80 8.18
CA SER A 603 3.24 -4.33 9.38
C SER A 603 4.04 -3.40 10.32
N LYS A 604 5.38 -3.42 10.22
CA LYS A 604 6.30 -2.56 10.99
C LYS A 604 6.77 -1.31 10.24
N SER A 605 6.34 -1.11 9.00
CA SER A 605 6.71 0.05 8.21
C SER A 605 5.72 1.18 8.45
N THR A 606 6.23 2.35 8.86
CA THR A 606 5.47 3.57 9.11
C THR A 606 5.97 4.71 8.23
N VAL A 607 5.22 5.81 8.16
CA VAL A 607 5.66 7.04 7.47
C VAL A 607 7.05 7.47 7.97
N ALA A 608 7.31 7.44 9.28
CA ALA A 608 8.61 7.80 9.84
C ALA A 608 9.77 6.89 9.42
N THR A 609 9.51 5.59 9.20
CA THR A 609 10.57 4.68 8.73
C THR A 609 10.85 4.84 7.25
N VAL A 610 9.82 5.04 6.43
CA VAL A 610 10.00 5.21 4.98
C VAL A 610 10.70 6.53 4.64
N THR A 611 10.36 7.60 5.37
CA THR A 611 10.99 8.93 5.25
C THR A 611 12.34 9.03 5.98
N GLU A 612 12.77 7.97 6.65
CA GLU A 612 13.98 7.89 7.48
C GLU A 612 14.01 8.84 8.71
N ILE A 613 12.97 9.66 8.93
CA ILE A 613 12.82 10.54 10.10
C ILE A 613 13.02 9.76 11.41
N TYR A 614 12.50 8.52 11.46
CA TYR A 614 12.65 7.64 12.61
C TYR A 614 14.10 7.38 13.00
N HIS A 615 15.02 7.28 12.03
CA HIS A 615 16.43 7.03 12.30
C HIS A 615 17.09 8.21 13.02
N TYR A 616 16.74 9.43 12.62
CA TYR A 616 17.21 10.65 13.27
C TYR A 616 16.57 10.86 14.63
N LEU A 617 15.28 10.55 14.79
CA LEU A 617 14.59 10.58 16.09
C LEU A 617 15.27 9.64 17.08
N ARG A 618 15.63 8.42 16.68
CA ARG A 618 16.36 7.48 17.55
C ARG A 618 17.69 8.07 18.04
N LEU A 619 18.46 8.69 17.15
CA LEU A 619 19.72 9.35 17.52
C LEU A 619 19.49 10.54 18.44
N LEU A 620 18.43 11.32 18.20
CA LEU A 620 18.05 12.46 19.02
C LEU A 620 17.72 12.00 20.46
N TYR A 621 16.79 11.04 20.62
CA TYR A 621 16.40 10.52 21.93
C TYR A 621 17.57 9.87 22.67
N THR A 622 18.47 9.17 21.99
CA THR A 622 19.69 8.63 22.62
C THR A 622 20.62 9.73 23.15
N ARG A 623 20.72 10.87 22.46
CA ARG A 623 21.73 11.91 22.79
C ARG A 623 21.23 12.99 23.73
N ILE A 624 19.96 13.37 23.64
CA ILE A 624 19.37 14.47 24.44
C ILE A 624 18.21 14.04 25.33
N GLY A 625 17.77 12.78 25.22
CA GLY A 625 16.68 12.26 26.04
C GLY A 625 17.05 12.29 27.51
N VAL A 626 16.18 12.85 28.35
CA VAL A 626 16.30 12.77 29.80
C VAL A 626 15.71 11.44 30.24
N GLN A 627 16.57 10.52 30.66
CA GLN A 627 16.15 9.20 31.12
C GLN A 627 15.43 9.32 32.47
N HIS A 628 14.29 8.65 32.59
CA HIS A 628 13.55 8.50 33.85
C HIS A 628 13.55 7.03 34.26
N CYS A 629 13.50 6.78 35.56
CA CYS A 629 13.49 5.42 36.09
C CYS A 629 12.13 4.75 35.78
N PRO A 630 12.09 3.59 35.11
CA PRO A 630 10.84 2.93 34.74
C PRO A 630 10.01 2.44 35.94
N GLN A 631 10.60 2.37 37.14
CA GLN A 631 9.90 1.92 38.35
C GLN A 631 9.29 3.05 39.18
N CYS A 632 9.89 4.25 39.16
CA CYS A 632 9.48 5.34 40.05
C CYS A 632 9.40 6.72 39.38
N ASP A 633 9.65 6.78 38.07
CA ASP A 633 9.57 7.95 37.21
C ASP A 633 10.46 9.14 37.62
N LEU A 634 11.42 8.92 38.53
CA LEU A 634 12.42 9.92 38.87
C LEU A 634 13.47 10.01 37.78
N GLN A 635 13.89 11.25 37.48
CA GLN A 635 14.99 11.53 36.58
C GLN A 635 16.25 10.79 37.02
N ILE A 636 16.89 10.11 36.06
CA ILE A 636 18.17 9.46 36.24
C ILE A 636 19.27 10.52 36.32
N THR A 637 20.13 10.42 37.32
CA THR A 637 21.21 11.37 37.59
C THR A 637 22.56 10.65 37.67
N SER A 638 23.63 11.43 37.72
CA SER A 638 24.95 10.89 38.05
C SER A 638 25.10 10.58 39.53
N GLN A 639 26.00 9.66 39.87
CA GLN A 639 26.43 9.38 41.24
C GLN A 639 27.95 9.24 41.31
N THR A 640 28.50 9.41 42.51
CA THR A 640 29.94 9.34 42.80
C THR A 640 30.37 7.90 43.12
N PRO A 641 31.64 7.53 42.88
CA PRO A 641 32.19 6.25 43.32
C PRO A 641 31.97 5.98 44.81
N GLU A 642 32.05 7.01 45.65
CA GLU A 642 31.84 6.91 47.10
C GLU A 642 30.39 6.53 47.45
N GLN A 643 29.40 7.06 46.72
CA GLN A 643 27.99 6.68 46.89
C GLN A 643 27.76 5.21 46.52
N ILE A 644 28.40 4.74 45.45
CA ILE A 644 28.35 3.35 45.01
C ILE A 644 28.98 2.43 46.06
N LEU A 645 30.17 2.80 46.57
CA LEU A 645 30.85 2.05 47.63
C LEU A 645 30.03 1.98 48.92
N ALA A 646 29.38 3.07 49.30
CA ALA A 646 28.49 3.11 50.45
C ALA A 646 27.31 2.14 50.26
N HIS A 647 26.66 2.16 49.09
CA HIS A 647 25.55 1.27 48.77
C HIS A 647 25.96 -0.20 48.74
N LEU A 648 27.10 -0.53 48.13
CA LEU A 648 27.60 -1.91 48.10
C LEU A 648 27.80 -2.46 49.51
N HIS A 649 28.41 -1.67 50.40
CA HIS A 649 28.61 -2.07 51.80
C HIS A 649 27.33 -2.22 52.60
N THR A 650 26.25 -1.50 52.27
CA THR A 650 24.95 -1.65 52.95
C THR A 650 24.17 -2.85 52.41
N THR A 651 24.20 -3.07 51.10
CA THR A 651 23.31 -4.02 50.41
C THR A 651 23.85 -5.45 50.44
N TYR A 652 25.17 -5.62 50.34
CA TYR A 652 25.84 -6.94 50.31
C TYR A 652 26.75 -7.15 51.52
N ALA A 653 26.39 -6.59 52.68
CA ALA A 653 27.19 -6.70 53.90
C ALA A 653 27.53 -8.17 54.22
N ASP A 654 28.81 -8.43 54.49
CA ASP A 654 29.36 -9.75 54.81
C ASP A 654 29.18 -10.83 53.74
N GLN A 655 28.82 -10.45 52.50
CA GLN A 655 28.76 -11.34 51.34
C GLN A 655 30.04 -11.23 50.50
N GLU A 656 30.33 -12.30 49.75
CA GLU A 656 31.36 -12.31 48.71
C GLU A 656 30.75 -11.92 47.37
N VAL A 657 31.33 -10.93 46.69
CA VAL A 657 30.86 -10.49 45.37
C VAL A 657 31.99 -10.43 44.36
N THR A 658 31.65 -10.62 43.10
CA THR A 658 32.57 -10.42 41.97
C THR A 658 32.24 -9.13 41.25
N LEU A 659 33.25 -8.27 41.10
CA LEU A 659 33.14 -7.01 40.37
C LEU A 659 33.53 -7.21 38.91
N LEU A 660 32.67 -6.69 38.03
CA LEU A 660 32.76 -6.85 36.59
C LEU A 660 32.77 -5.46 35.94
N ALA A 661 33.55 -5.31 34.86
CA ALA A 661 33.47 -4.17 33.96
C ALA A 661 32.79 -4.60 32.65
N PRO A 662 31.60 -4.06 32.34
CA PRO A 662 30.86 -4.44 31.13
C PRO A 662 31.49 -3.82 29.88
N MET A 663 31.88 -4.67 28.92
CA MET A 663 32.59 -4.23 27.70
C MET A 663 31.75 -4.38 26.44
N VAL A 664 31.02 -5.49 26.32
CA VAL A 664 30.13 -5.78 25.19
C VAL A 664 28.77 -6.21 25.73
N ARG A 665 27.71 -5.66 25.14
CA ARG A 665 26.32 -5.99 25.44
C ARG A 665 25.54 -6.23 24.15
N GLY A 666 25.13 -7.48 23.92
CA GLY A 666 24.28 -7.93 22.82
C GLY A 666 24.81 -7.51 21.45
N ARG A 667 26.10 -7.70 21.16
CA ARG A 667 26.70 -7.33 19.86
C ARG A 667 27.23 -8.55 19.12
N LYS A 668 26.99 -8.59 17.81
CA LYS A 668 27.54 -9.61 16.92
C LYS A 668 29.01 -9.35 16.61
N GLY A 669 29.78 -10.41 16.44
CA GLY A 669 31.16 -10.33 15.98
C GLY A 669 32.14 -11.13 16.84
N PHE A 670 33.37 -11.23 16.35
CA PHE A 670 34.43 -11.99 17.01
C PHE A 670 35.00 -11.32 18.27
N HIS A 671 34.82 -10.00 18.42
CA HIS A 671 35.30 -9.16 19.53
C HIS A 671 36.77 -9.40 19.96
N LYS A 672 37.64 -9.81 19.02
CA LYS A 672 39.05 -10.14 19.30
C LYS A 672 39.82 -8.97 19.93
N GLU A 673 39.54 -7.75 19.50
CA GLU A 673 40.17 -6.55 20.06
C GLU A 673 39.80 -6.33 21.52
N VAL A 674 38.56 -6.63 21.93
CA VAL A 674 38.11 -6.53 23.32
C VAL A 674 38.81 -7.59 24.19
N LEU A 675 38.92 -8.82 23.71
CA LEU A 675 39.66 -9.87 24.42
C LEU A 675 41.15 -9.52 24.56
N ALA A 676 41.77 -8.98 23.50
CA ALA A 676 43.15 -8.51 23.56
C ALA A 676 43.35 -7.32 24.52
N GLN A 677 42.35 -6.44 24.67
CA GLN A 677 42.36 -5.39 25.68
C GLN A 677 42.34 -5.98 27.10
N ALA A 678 41.58 -7.05 27.34
CA ALA A 678 41.53 -7.73 28.63
C ALA A 678 42.90 -8.32 29.02
N GLU A 679 43.58 -8.95 28.07
CA GLU A 679 44.94 -9.47 28.25
C GLU A 679 45.93 -8.35 28.57
N LYS A 680 45.90 -7.25 27.80
CA LYS A 680 46.73 -6.06 28.06
C LYS A 680 46.46 -5.41 29.41
N ALA A 681 45.21 -5.50 29.89
CA ALA A 681 44.80 -5.01 31.22
C ALA A 681 45.20 -5.97 32.36
N GLY A 682 45.86 -7.09 32.07
CA GLY A 682 46.38 -8.05 33.04
C GLY A 682 45.28 -8.87 33.74
N LEU A 683 44.17 -9.12 33.05
CA LEU A 683 43.06 -9.91 33.60
C LEU A 683 43.29 -11.39 33.33
N ALA A 684 42.89 -12.24 34.28
CA ALA A 684 42.99 -13.71 34.14
C ALA A 684 41.74 -14.33 33.52
N HIS A 685 40.57 -13.73 33.76
CA HIS A 685 39.27 -14.25 33.36
C HIS A 685 38.41 -13.15 32.73
N VAL A 686 37.53 -13.56 31.83
CA VAL A 686 36.43 -12.75 31.28
C VAL A 686 35.14 -13.54 31.41
N ARG A 687 34.01 -12.85 31.55
CA ARG A 687 32.69 -13.47 31.47
C ARG A 687 32.17 -13.30 30.05
N VAL A 688 31.83 -14.39 29.38
CA VAL A 688 31.25 -14.41 28.03
C VAL A 688 29.90 -15.11 28.10
N ASP A 689 28.83 -14.45 27.67
CA ASP A 689 27.46 -14.99 27.62
C ASP A 689 27.00 -15.62 28.96
N GLY A 690 27.44 -15.03 30.08
CA GLY A 690 27.13 -15.48 31.44
C GLY A 690 28.15 -16.45 32.06
N GLU A 691 29.06 -17.02 31.27
CA GLU A 691 30.06 -17.98 31.74
C GLU A 691 31.44 -17.34 31.94
N ILE A 692 32.07 -17.58 33.09
CA ILE A 692 33.43 -17.10 33.37
C ILE A 692 34.44 -18.05 32.72
N VAL A 693 35.22 -17.53 31.77
CA VAL A 693 36.22 -18.26 31.01
C VAL A 693 37.61 -17.67 31.24
N ALA A 694 38.63 -18.52 31.26
CA ALA A 694 40.01 -18.09 31.38
C ALA A 694 40.49 -17.45 30.07
N LEU A 695 41.15 -16.29 30.14
CA LEU A 695 41.67 -15.62 28.92
C LEU A 695 42.72 -16.48 28.21
N ALA A 696 43.48 -17.28 28.96
CA ALA A 696 44.47 -18.21 28.43
C ALA A 696 43.88 -19.23 27.42
N THR A 697 42.58 -19.53 27.48
CA THR A 697 41.93 -20.47 26.54
C THR A 697 41.50 -19.83 25.23
N GLN A 698 41.67 -18.51 25.06
CA GLN A 698 41.29 -17.73 23.86
C GLN A 698 39.88 -18.08 23.33
N PRO A 699 38.81 -17.69 24.06
CA PRO A 699 37.45 -18.06 23.68
C PRO A 699 37.11 -17.57 22.26
N THR A 700 36.70 -18.50 21.40
CA THR A 700 36.28 -18.19 20.02
C THR A 700 34.78 -17.88 19.98
N LEU A 701 34.44 -16.64 19.59
CA LEU A 701 33.07 -16.16 19.47
C LEU A 701 32.52 -16.34 18.05
N ASP A 702 31.21 -16.53 17.92
CA ASP A 702 30.54 -16.64 16.63
C ASP A 702 30.27 -15.24 16.06
N ARG A 703 30.65 -15.01 14.81
CA ARG A 703 30.42 -13.74 14.12
C ARG A 703 28.95 -13.36 14.04
N TYR A 704 28.04 -14.33 13.90
CA TYR A 704 26.65 -14.09 13.56
C TYR A 704 25.71 -14.11 14.77
N ARG A 705 26.22 -14.48 15.95
CA ARG A 705 25.50 -14.49 17.23
C ARG A 705 25.82 -13.24 18.04
N GLU A 706 24.83 -12.75 18.79
CA GLU A 706 25.03 -11.66 19.75
C GLU A 706 25.72 -12.20 21.00
N HIS A 707 26.72 -11.46 21.49
CA HIS A 707 27.52 -11.82 22.64
C HIS A 707 27.52 -10.72 23.72
N ASP A 708 27.61 -11.13 24.98
CA ASP A 708 27.86 -10.30 26.15
C ASP A 708 29.26 -10.59 26.70
N ILE A 709 30.08 -9.57 26.92
CA ILE A 709 31.45 -9.72 27.44
C ILE A 709 31.68 -8.77 28.61
N ASP A 710 32.11 -9.34 29.75
CA ASP A 710 32.57 -8.61 30.92
C ASP A 710 34.01 -8.94 31.27
N PHE A 711 34.74 -7.92 31.69
CA PHE A 711 36.03 -8.08 32.32
C PHE A 711 35.85 -8.43 33.79
N VAL A 712 36.39 -9.57 34.24
CA VAL A 712 36.35 -9.97 35.64
C VAL A 712 37.48 -9.25 36.39
N ILE A 713 37.12 -8.23 37.19
CA ILE A 713 38.09 -7.36 37.84
C ILE A 713 38.64 -7.99 39.11
N GLY A 714 37.77 -8.63 39.89
CA GLY A 714 38.15 -9.34 41.10
C GLY A 714 36.95 -9.70 41.98
N THR A 715 37.18 -10.63 42.90
CA THR A 715 36.20 -11.09 43.89
C THR A 715 36.67 -10.67 45.27
N THR A 716 35.77 -10.11 46.09
CA THR A 716 36.12 -9.69 47.45
C THR A 716 34.93 -9.84 48.40
N GLN A 717 35.22 -10.03 49.69
CA GLN A 717 34.23 -10.04 50.76
C GLN A 717 33.98 -8.62 51.28
N LEU A 718 32.71 -8.19 51.29
CA LEU A 718 32.29 -6.86 51.73
C LEU A 718 32.26 -6.71 53.25
N THR A 719 33.44 -6.77 53.87
CA THR A 719 33.62 -6.49 55.31
C THR A 719 34.13 -5.06 55.52
N ARG A 720 33.86 -4.47 56.69
CA ARG A 720 34.36 -3.12 57.04
C ARG A 720 35.88 -3.00 56.97
N ARG A 721 36.63 -4.09 57.16
CA ARG A 721 38.10 -4.12 57.13
C ARG A 721 38.67 -4.06 55.70
N ARG A 722 37.93 -4.51 54.69
CA ARG A 722 38.37 -4.59 53.28
C ARG A 722 37.88 -3.43 52.40
N ARG A 723 37.40 -2.33 53.01
CA ARG A 723 36.87 -1.16 52.28
C ARG A 723 37.85 -0.58 51.25
N ARG A 724 39.15 -0.49 51.56
CA ARG A 724 40.18 0.03 50.64
C ARG A 724 40.39 -0.87 49.42
N GLU A 725 40.31 -2.18 49.62
CA GLU A 725 40.42 -3.18 48.55
C GLU A 725 39.22 -3.07 47.61
N LEU A 726 38.00 -3.02 48.16
CA LEU A 726 36.77 -2.82 47.40
C LEU A 726 36.81 -1.51 46.59
N GLN A 727 37.25 -0.41 47.21
CA GLN A 727 37.42 0.87 46.52
C GLN A 727 38.32 0.74 45.29
N THR A 728 39.47 0.09 45.43
CA THR A 728 40.42 -0.10 44.33
C THR A 728 39.80 -0.93 43.19
N LEU A 729 39.03 -1.97 43.53
CA LEU A 729 38.36 -2.81 42.54
C LEU A 729 37.22 -2.07 41.83
N VAL A 730 36.42 -1.28 42.54
CA VAL A 730 35.34 -0.48 41.95
C VAL A 730 35.91 0.61 41.04
N GLU A 731 36.95 1.33 41.48
CA GLU A 731 37.62 2.35 40.65
C GLU A 731 38.19 1.72 39.37
N ARG A 732 38.84 0.55 39.48
CA ARG A 732 39.35 -0.19 38.31
C ARG A 732 38.23 -0.68 37.40
N ALA A 733 37.14 -1.19 37.96
CA ALA A 733 35.99 -1.64 37.19
C ALA A 733 35.33 -0.49 36.42
N MET A 734 35.12 0.65 37.08
CA MET A 734 34.56 1.84 36.46
C MET A 734 35.49 2.40 35.38
N HIS A 735 36.81 2.43 35.61
CA HIS A 735 37.75 2.92 34.61
C HIS A 735 37.74 2.06 33.34
N LEU A 736 37.78 0.73 33.48
CA LEU A 736 37.77 -0.19 32.33
C LEU A 736 36.39 -0.24 31.65
N GLY A 737 35.31 -0.21 32.44
CA GLY A 737 33.92 -0.22 31.98
C GLY A 737 33.35 1.15 31.59
N GLN A 738 34.21 2.16 31.40
CA GLN A 738 33.85 3.52 30.97
C GLN A 738 32.74 4.18 31.82
N GLY A 739 32.80 3.98 33.14
CA GLY A 739 31.84 4.53 34.10
C GLY A 739 30.72 3.59 34.52
N ALA A 740 30.75 2.33 34.07
CA ALA A 740 29.84 1.28 34.52
C ALA A 740 30.59 0.14 35.25
N CYS A 741 29.93 -0.46 36.24
CA CYS A 741 30.42 -1.64 36.98
C CYS A 741 29.22 -2.55 37.30
N ALA A 742 29.33 -3.83 36.99
CA ALA A 742 28.35 -4.82 37.40
C ALA A 742 28.86 -5.61 38.61
N VAL A 743 27.96 -5.95 39.53
CA VAL A 743 28.24 -6.75 40.72
C VAL A 743 27.47 -8.05 40.65
N LEU A 744 28.20 -9.16 40.71
CA LEU A 744 27.64 -10.50 40.77
C LEU A 744 27.67 -10.97 42.23
N ALA A 745 26.49 -11.08 42.85
CA ALA A 745 26.31 -11.55 44.22
C ALA A 745 25.97 -13.06 44.28
N PRO A 746 26.09 -13.71 45.46
CA PRO A 746 25.76 -15.12 45.62
C PRO A 746 24.29 -15.39 45.24
N GLY A 747 24.04 -16.43 44.44
CA GLY A 747 22.70 -16.72 43.89
C GLY A 747 22.39 -16.10 42.52
N TYR A 748 23.42 -15.62 41.80
CA TYR A 748 23.33 -15.04 40.44
C TYR A 748 22.52 -13.73 40.33
N ALA A 749 22.32 -13.02 41.44
CA ALA A 749 21.71 -11.70 41.41
C ALA A 749 22.72 -10.65 40.89
N GLU A 750 22.58 -10.24 39.64
CA GLU A 750 23.41 -9.21 39.01
C GLU A 750 22.82 -7.81 39.22
N HIS A 751 23.65 -6.87 39.67
CA HIS A 751 23.27 -5.47 39.82
C HIS A 751 24.25 -4.56 39.09
N LEU A 752 23.74 -3.73 38.19
CA LEU A 752 24.51 -2.74 37.45
C LEU A 752 24.59 -1.42 38.22
N TYR A 753 25.80 -0.87 38.29
CA TYR A 753 26.10 0.46 38.80
C TYR A 753 26.68 1.30 37.67
N SER A 754 26.27 2.56 37.60
CA SER A 754 26.76 3.53 36.62
C SER A 754 27.02 4.88 37.29
N LEU A 755 28.09 5.56 36.89
CA LEU A 755 28.42 6.92 37.32
C LEU A 755 27.51 7.97 36.66
N THR A 756 27.04 7.70 35.45
CA THR A 756 26.27 8.64 34.62
C THR A 756 24.77 8.40 34.73
N CYS A 757 24.36 7.14 34.90
CA CYS A 757 22.96 6.73 34.83
C CYS A 757 22.53 5.98 36.09
N PHE A 758 22.09 6.71 37.13
CA PHE A 758 21.62 6.16 38.39
C PHE A 758 20.26 6.72 38.84
N CYS A 759 19.40 5.86 39.39
CA CYS A 759 18.17 6.30 40.06
C CYS A 759 18.40 6.50 41.56
N PRO A 760 18.19 7.71 42.12
CA PRO A 760 18.43 7.97 43.54
C PRO A 760 17.46 7.25 44.49
N ARG A 761 16.26 6.89 44.01
CA ARG A 761 15.23 6.24 44.82
C ARG A 761 15.28 4.72 44.76
N CYS A 762 15.30 4.15 43.55
CA CYS A 762 15.37 2.69 43.37
C CYS A 762 16.79 2.14 43.56
N GLN A 763 17.80 3.02 43.60
CA GLN A 763 19.21 2.65 43.74
C GLN A 763 19.72 1.71 42.65
N LEU A 764 19.16 1.85 41.44
CA LEU A 764 19.51 1.07 40.25
C LEU A 764 20.40 1.89 39.32
N GLY A 765 21.49 1.29 38.85
CA GLY A 765 22.28 1.81 37.73
C GLY A 765 21.74 1.29 36.39
N PHE A 766 21.78 2.15 35.38
CA PHE A 766 21.37 1.84 34.01
C PHE A 766 22.58 1.92 33.08
N ALA A 767 22.53 1.15 31.99
CA ALA A 767 23.49 1.31 30.91
C ALA A 767 23.21 2.61 30.13
N ASP A 768 24.22 3.11 29.43
CA ASP A 768 24.05 4.24 28.52
C ASP A 768 23.00 3.92 27.45
N LEU A 769 22.26 4.95 27.04
CA LEU A 769 21.27 4.82 25.99
C LEU A 769 21.95 4.44 24.65
N ASP A 770 21.40 3.42 23.99
CA ASP A 770 21.81 2.96 22.66
C ASP A 770 20.65 3.19 21.67
N PRO A 771 20.89 3.63 20.42
CA PRO A 771 19.82 3.83 19.43
C PRO A 771 19.00 2.57 19.13
N ARG A 772 19.48 1.37 19.49
CA ARG A 772 18.74 0.10 19.41
C ARG A 772 17.60 0.03 20.41
N LEU A 773 17.69 0.70 21.56
CA LEU A 773 16.62 0.77 22.57
C LEU A 773 15.40 1.54 22.04
N PHE A 774 15.63 2.53 21.17
CA PHE A 774 14.58 3.28 20.52
C PHE A 774 14.10 2.64 19.21
N SER A 775 14.50 1.39 18.93
CA SER A 775 14.18 0.66 17.70
C SER A 775 13.18 -0.46 17.92
N PHE A 776 11.93 -0.33 17.45
CA PHE A 776 10.94 -1.42 17.47
C PHE A 776 11.28 -2.57 16.50
N ASN A 777 12.28 -2.37 15.63
CA ASN A 777 12.86 -3.41 14.78
C ASN A 777 14.01 -4.18 15.45
N SER A 778 14.51 -3.70 16.60
CA SER A 778 15.52 -4.41 17.40
C SER A 778 14.84 -5.17 18.53
N ARG A 779 15.32 -6.37 18.87
CA ARG A 779 14.85 -7.10 20.06
C ARG A 779 14.98 -6.29 21.36
N HIS A 780 15.94 -5.37 21.42
CA HIS A 780 16.20 -4.55 22.61
C HIS A 780 15.17 -3.43 22.80
N GLY A 781 14.62 -2.88 21.71
CA GLY A 781 13.62 -1.80 21.75
C GLY A 781 12.20 -2.27 21.41
N ALA A 782 12.04 -3.49 20.92
CA ALA A 782 10.74 -4.07 20.59
C ALA A 782 10.01 -4.53 21.86
N CYS A 783 8.73 -4.23 21.94
CA CYS A 783 7.85 -4.84 22.95
C CYS A 783 7.94 -6.38 22.84
N PRO A 784 8.16 -7.11 23.95
CA PRO A 784 8.32 -8.56 23.91
C PRO A 784 7.03 -9.30 23.52
N THR A 785 5.87 -8.67 23.71
CA THR A 785 4.56 -9.26 23.40
C THR A 785 4.19 -9.15 21.93
N CYS A 786 4.29 -7.95 21.34
CA CYS A 786 3.95 -7.75 19.92
C CYS A 786 5.18 -7.77 19.00
N HIS A 787 6.37 -8.00 19.56
CA HIS A 787 7.65 -7.95 18.85
C HIS A 787 7.86 -6.66 18.05
N GLY A 788 7.35 -5.53 18.57
CA GLY A 788 7.48 -4.21 17.94
C GLY A 788 6.47 -3.90 16.84
N MET A 789 5.39 -4.68 16.70
CA MET A 789 4.29 -4.36 15.76
C MET A 789 3.34 -3.26 16.28
N GLY A 790 3.35 -2.98 17.59
CA GLY A 790 2.40 -2.06 18.23
C GLY A 790 0.96 -2.58 18.32
N SER A 791 0.61 -3.59 17.52
CA SER A 791 -0.66 -4.32 17.57
C SER A 791 -0.45 -5.83 17.72
N THR A 792 -1.46 -6.50 18.21
CA THR A 792 -1.61 -7.97 18.21
C THR A 792 -2.91 -8.32 17.51
N GLN A 793 -3.03 -9.53 16.97
CA GLN A 793 -4.31 -10.01 16.47
C GLN A 793 -5.12 -10.63 17.60
N ASP A 794 -6.38 -10.26 17.70
CA ASP A 794 -7.30 -10.84 18.68
C ASP A 794 -8.72 -10.93 18.12
N PHE A 795 -9.55 -11.78 18.71
CA PHE A 795 -10.93 -11.97 18.29
C PHE A 795 -11.79 -10.76 18.61
N ASP A 796 -12.62 -10.34 17.65
CA ASP A 796 -13.56 -9.25 17.82
C ASP A 796 -14.99 -9.79 18.05
N PRO A 797 -15.63 -9.47 19.19
CA PRO A 797 -17.05 -9.77 19.42
C PRO A 797 -17.98 -9.34 18.28
N GLN A 798 -17.70 -8.21 17.61
CA GLN A 798 -18.53 -7.71 16.52
C GLN A 798 -18.38 -8.51 15.22
N LEU A 799 -17.20 -9.12 14.98
CA LEU A 799 -17.00 -10.02 13.85
C LEU A 799 -17.60 -11.41 14.14
N LEU A 800 -17.46 -11.87 15.39
CA LEU A 800 -18.05 -13.12 15.85
C LEU A 800 -19.58 -13.05 15.93
N MET A 801 -20.16 -11.87 16.17
CA MET A 801 -21.60 -11.61 16.23
C MET A 801 -21.96 -10.33 15.47
N PRO A 802 -22.05 -10.41 14.12
CA PRO A 802 -22.27 -9.24 13.27
C PRO A 802 -23.65 -8.63 13.42
N ASP A 803 -24.65 -9.44 13.78
CA ASP A 803 -26.02 -9.02 14.05
C ASP A 803 -26.49 -9.46 15.46
N PRO A 804 -26.44 -8.56 16.46
CA PRO A 804 -26.89 -8.86 17.81
C PRO A 804 -28.43 -8.79 17.95
N GLN A 805 -29.19 -8.40 16.92
CA GLN A 805 -30.65 -8.44 16.92
C GLN A 805 -31.19 -9.86 16.71
N LEU A 806 -30.35 -10.79 16.24
CA LEU A 806 -30.67 -12.21 16.18
C LEU A 806 -30.46 -12.88 17.54
N SER A 807 -31.20 -13.97 17.77
CA SER A 807 -30.94 -14.86 18.89
C SER A 807 -29.80 -15.84 18.60
N LEU A 808 -29.21 -16.43 19.64
CA LEU A 808 -28.15 -17.43 19.46
C LEU A 808 -28.64 -18.69 18.72
N GLN A 809 -29.92 -19.06 18.88
CA GLN A 809 -30.53 -20.16 18.11
C GLN A 809 -30.73 -19.82 16.63
N GLN A 810 -31.07 -18.57 16.32
CA GLN A 810 -31.15 -18.05 14.94
C GLN A 810 -29.77 -17.90 14.29
N GLY A 811 -28.69 -18.14 15.04
CA GLY A 811 -27.33 -18.12 14.53
C GLY A 811 -26.63 -16.79 14.69
N ALA A 812 -26.96 -15.96 15.68
CA ALA A 812 -26.27 -14.69 15.92
C ALA A 812 -24.73 -14.80 15.93
N LEU A 813 -24.17 -15.95 16.36
CA LEU A 813 -22.73 -16.22 16.32
C LEU A 813 -22.29 -16.76 14.95
N ALA A 814 -21.60 -15.91 14.18
CA ALA A 814 -21.09 -16.21 12.84
C ALA A 814 -20.08 -17.36 12.83
N LEU A 815 -19.37 -17.60 13.94
CA LEU A 815 -18.41 -18.70 14.10
C LEU A 815 -18.97 -20.07 13.66
N TYR A 816 -20.27 -20.32 13.88
CA TYR A 816 -20.94 -21.58 13.56
C TYR A 816 -21.76 -21.56 12.26
N GLN A 817 -21.64 -20.52 11.44
CA GLN A 817 -22.32 -20.41 10.15
C GLN A 817 -21.38 -20.81 9.00
N GLY A 818 -21.61 -21.99 8.39
CA GLY A 818 -20.94 -22.38 7.14
C GLY A 818 -19.44 -22.72 7.25
N GLY A 819 -18.92 -22.90 8.45
CA GLY A 819 -17.51 -23.20 8.73
C GLY A 819 -17.17 -24.68 9.00
N PRO A 820 -15.92 -24.98 9.42
CA PRO A 820 -15.49 -26.33 9.81
C PRO A 820 -16.14 -26.83 11.11
N PHE A 821 -16.84 -25.96 11.84
CA PHE A 821 -17.51 -26.30 13.08
C PHE A 821 -18.92 -26.84 12.82
N GLN A 822 -19.20 -28.03 13.36
CA GLN A 822 -20.48 -28.71 13.19
C GLN A 822 -21.59 -28.09 14.06
N ALA A 823 -22.85 -28.21 13.62
CA ALA A 823 -24.04 -27.70 14.32
C ALA A 823 -24.12 -28.13 15.80
N ARG A 824 -23.66 -29.35 16.12
CA ARG A 824 -23.58 -29.88 17.50
C ARG A 824 -22.75 -29.02 18.46
N HIS A 825 -21.73 -28.31 17.96
CA HIS A 825 -20.91 -27.43 18.80
C HIS A 825 -21.68 -26.19 19.24
N ARG A 826 -22.53 -25.65 18.34
CA ARG A 826 -23.45 -24.55 18.65
C ARG A 826 -24.49 -24.97 19.69
N GLU A 827 -25.08 -26.16 19.53
CA GLU A 827 -26.08 -26.68 20.48
C GLU A 827 -25.49 -26.85 21.88
N ARG A 828 -24.26 -27.39 21.97
CA ARG A 828 -23.54 -27.51 23.24
C ARG A 828 -23.27 -26.15 23.88
N LEU A 829 -22.80 -25.17 23.11
CA LEU A 829 -22.56 -23.82 23.60
C LEU A 829 -23.85 -23.16 24.12
N CYS A 830 -24.95 -23.27 23.37
CA CYS A 830 -26.26 -22.75 23.79
C CYS A 830 -26.72 -23.42 25.10
N HIS A 831 -26.50 -24.73 25.24
CA HIS A 831 -26.83 -25.45 26.47
C HIS A 831 -25.99 -25.00 27.67
N GLU A 832 -24.67 -24.86 27.50
CA GLU A 832 -23.75 -24.37 28.54
C GLU A 832 -24.06 -22.92 28.95
N ALA A 833 -24.33 -22.05 27.98
CA ALA A 833 -24.72 -20.66 28.27
C ALA A 833 -26.09 -20.58 28.96
N THR A 834 -27.04 -21.48 28.66
CA THR A 834 -28.34 -21.51 29.34
C THR A 834 -28.19 -21.97 30.79
N THR A 835 -27.43 -23.05 31.01
CA THR A 835 -27.28 -23.68 32.33
C THR A 835 -26.40 -22.88 33.29
N VAL A 836 -25.31 -22.29 32.79
CA VAL A 836 -24.33 -21.57 33.61
C VAL A 836 -24.61 -20.07 33.70
N LEU A 837 -25.04 -19.43 32.60
CA LEU A 837 -25.27 -17.98 32.55
C LEU A 837 -26.75 -17.58 32.70
N GLY A 838 -27.68 -18.56 32.69
CA GLY A 838 -29.11 -18.30 32.79
C GLY A 838 -29.64 -17.46 31.62
N MET A 839 -29.03 -17.59 30.44
CA MET A 839 -29.40 -16.84 29.25
C MET A 839 -30.54 -17.52 28.50
N ASP A 840 -31.53 -16.75 28.04
CA ASP A 840 -32.56 -17.23 27.12
C ASP A 840 -32.03 -17.20 25.68
N MET A 841 -31.92 -18.37 25.06
CA MET A 841 -31.34 -18.53 23.71
C MET A 841 -32.28 -18.14 22.57
N THR A 842 -33.56 -17.85 22.87
CA THR A 842 -34.58 -17.41 21.91
C THR A 842 -34.66 -15.88 21.82
N GLN A 843 -34.18 -15.18 22.83
CA GLN A 843 -34.16 -13.72 22.91
C GLN A 843 -33.01 -13.13 22.06
N PRO A 844 -33.21 -11.98 21.38
CA PRO A 844 -32.14 -11.21 20.73
C PRO A 844 -30.99 -10.87 21.69
N PHE A 845 -29.74 -11.10 21.27
CA PHE A 845 -28.56 -10.86 22.12
C PHE A 845 -28.44 -9.40 22.60
N ALA A 846 -28.81 -8.44 21.75
CA ALA A 846 -28.82 -7.00 22.05
C ALA A 846 -29.71 -6.64 23.26
N THR A 847 -30.76 -7.42 23.50
CA THR A 847 -31.73 -7.16 24.59
C THR A 847 -31.35 -7.83 25.91
N MET A 848 -30.28 -8.64 25.93
CA MET A 848 -29.78 -9.30 27.15
C MET A 848 -29.12 -8.29 28.10
N ARG A 849 -29.03 -8.62 29.40
CA ARG A 849 -28.37 -7.74 30.39
C ARG A 849 -26.87 -7.65 30.10
N GLU A 850 -26.27 -6.48 30.32
CA GLU A 850 -24.85 -6.24 30.05
C GLU A 850 -23.93 -7.24 30.76
N ARG A 851 -24.22 -7.56 32.02
CA ARG A 851 -23.48 -8.57 32.79
C ARG A 851 -23.52 -9.96 32.15
N GLN A 852 -24.63 -10.35 31.53
CA GLN A 852 -24.76 -11.63 30.82
C GLN A 852 -23.97 -11.60 29.51
N ARG A 853 -24.01 -10.48 28.78
CA ARG A 853 -23.21 -10.30 27.55
C ARG A 853 -21.71 -10.35 27.84
N GLN A 854 -21.23 -9.69 28.89
CA GLN A 854 -19.82 -9.76 29.27
C GLN A 854 -19.41 -11.17 29.70
N ALA A 855 -20.23 -11.85 30.49
CA ALA A 855 -20.00 -13.24 30.88
C ALA A 855 -19.98 -14.21 29.68
N PHE A 856 -20.81 -13.95 28.67
CA PHE A 856 -20.81 -14.73 27.43
C PHE A 856 -19.51 -14.54 26.63
N TRP A 857 -18.98 -13.33 26.53
CA TRP A 857 -17.74 -13.07 25.79
C TRP A 857 -16.47 -13.50 26.52
N HIS A 858 -16.37 -13.17 27.81
CA HIS A 858 -15.14 -13.32 28.60
C HIS A 858 -15.14 -14.51 29.56
N GLY A 859 -16.29 -15.15 29.74
CA GLY A 859 -16.46 -16.27 30.67
C GLY A 859 -16.93 -15.84 32.05
N LEU A 860 -17.42 -16.82 32.82
CA LEU A 860 -17.84 -16.67 34.20
C LEU A 860 -17.67 -18.00 34.93
N SER A 861 -16.96 -17.96 36.06
CA SER A 861 -16.89 -19.09 37.00
C SER A 861 -17.81 -18.83 38.19
N GLY A 862 -18.73 -19.75 38.44
CA GLY A 862 -19.69 -19.63 39.54
C GLY A 862 -20.11 -20.98 40.12
N ARG A 863 -21.04 -20.96 41.08
CA ARG A 863 -21.56 -22.17 41.74
C ARG A 863 -22.29 -23.13 40.79
N ALA A 864 -22.81 -22.63 39.68
CA ALA A 864 -23.54 -23.41 38.66
C ALA A 864 -22.63 -24.06 37.59
N GLY A 865 -21.32 -23.80 37.63
CA GLY A 865 -20.35 -24.27 36.63
C GLY A 865 -19.41 -23.16 36.16
N THR A 866 -18.49 -23.51 35.27
CA THR A 866 -17.61 -22.55 34.59
C THR A 866 -18.00 -22.48 33.12
N PHE A 867 -18.39 -21.30 32.68
CA PHE A 867 -18.53 -20.98 31.26
C PHE A 867 -17.25 -20.25 30.83
N GLU A 868 -16.53 -20.78 29.86
CA GLU A 868 -15.21 -20.26 29.51
C GLU A 868 -15.24 -18.91 28.79
N GLY A 869 -16.35 -18.61 28.12
CA GLY A 869 -16.46 -17.43 27.26
C GLY A 869 -16.07 -17.73 25.82
N ILE A 870 -16.67 -17.01 24.88
CA ILE A 870 -16.39 -17.21 23.45
C ILE A 870 -14.98 -16.76 23.08
N LEU A 871 -14.49 -15.62 23.59
CA LEU A 871 -13.17 -15.11 23.20
C LEU A 871 -12.04 -16.04 23.68
N PRO A 872 -12.02 -16.48 24.97
CA PRO A 872 -11.02 -17.47 25.40
C PRO A 872 -11.15 -18.80 24.66
N HIS A 873 -12.39 -19.25 24.36
CA HIS A 873 -12.61 -20.46 23.57
C HIS A 873 -11.98 -20.36 22.17
N CYS A 874 -12.19 -19.24 21.47
CA CYS A 874 -11.64 -19.01 20.14
C CYS A 874 -10.09 -18.94 20.17
N ARG A 875 -9.51 -18.27 21.18
CA ARG A 875 -8.04 -18.21 21.36
C ARG A 875 -7.42 -19.59 21.53
N ARG A 876 -8.01 -20.42 22.39
CA ARG A 876 -7.55 -21.81 22.60
C ARG A 876 -7.69 -22.68 21.34
N LEU A 877 -8.74 -22.47 20.54
CA LEU A 877 -8.87 -23.15 19.26
C LEU A 877 -7.75 -22.75 18.29
N LEU A 878 -7.33 -21.49 18.28
CA LEU A 878 -6.29 -20.97 17.37
C LEU A 878 -4.89 -21.57 17.63
N GLU A 879 -4.57 -21.88 18.89
CA GLU A 879 -3.26 -22.39 19.32
C GLU A 879 -3.01 -23.86 18.90
N GLY A 880 -4.08 -24.67 18.74
CA GLY A 880 -3.97 -26.13 18.57
C GLY A 880 -4.56 -26.71 17.29
N THR A 881 -4.93 -25.89 16.29
CA THR A 881 -5.67 -26.35 15.11
C THR A 881 -4.85 -26.48 13.81
N ARG A 882 -5.38 -27.30 12.88
CA ARG A 882 -4.87 -27.43 11.52
C ARG A 882 -5.10 -26.14 10.72
N GLU A 883 -4.26 -25.89 9.73
CA GLU A 883 -4.21 -24.65 8.93
C GLU A 883 -5.58 -24.20 8.38
N ARG A 884 -6.41 -25.14 7.88
CA ARG A 884 -7.77 -24.84 7.39
C ARG A 884 -8.69 -24.21 8.44
N VAL A 885 -8.58 -24.61 9.71
CA VAL A 885 -9.41 -24.05 10.80
C VAL A 885 -8.83 -22.74 11.29
N ARG A 886 -7.49 -22.62 11.31
CA ARG A 886 -6.81 -21.35 11.60
C ARG A 886 -7.22 -20.26 10.60
N THR A 887 -7.15 -20.53 9.30
CA THR A 887 -7.57 -19.56 8.25
C THR A 887 -9.05 -19.16 8.38
N TYR A 888 -9.91 -20.06 8.86
CA TYR A 888 -11.31 -19.73 9.14
C TYR A 888 -11.47 -18.84 10.38
N LEU A 889 -10.74 -19.13 11.47
CA LEU A 889 -10.78 -18.33 12.71
C LEU A 889 -10.20 -16.93 12.52
N GLU A 890 -9.15 -16.79 11.71
CA GLU A 890 -8.52 -15.50 11.38
C GLU A 890 -9.51 -14.49 10.76
N GLN A 891 -10.60 -14.95 10.13
CA GLN A 891 -11.65 -14.08 9.59
C GLN A 891 -12.40 -13.29 10.66
N PHE A 892 -12.36 -13.75 11.91
CA PHE A 892 -13.04 -13.12 13.06
C PHE A 892 -12.07 -12.33 13.96
N MET A 893 -10.82 -12.18 13.53
CA MET A 893 -9.79 -11.47 14.27
C MET A 893 -9.58 -10.07 13.68
N ARG A 894 -9.18 -9.14 14.52
CA ARG A 894 -8.72 -7.81 14.13
C ARG A 894 -7.39 -7.50 14.79
N GLU A 895 -6.69 -6.51 14.24
CA GLU A 895 -5.60 -5.88 14.97
C GLU A 895 -6.17 -5.07 16.13
N VAL A 896 -5.66 -5.35 17.33
CA VAL A 896 -5.90 -4.58 18.54
C VAL A 896 -4.59 -4.00 19.03
N THR A 897 -4.63 -2.80 19.61
CA THR A 897 -3.45 -2.16 20.20
C THR A 897 -2.85 -3.07 21.26
N CYS A 898 -1.53 -3.26 21.21
CA CYS A 898 -0.84 -4.07 22.19
C CYS A 898 -0.89 -3.39 23.56
N THR A 899 -1.55 -4.00 24.53
CA THR A 899 -1.69 -3.46 25.89
C THR A 899 -0.34 -3.33 26.60
N ALA A 900 0.61 -4.22 26.32
CA ALA A 900 1.97 -4.15 26.84
C ALA A 900 2.80 -2.99 26.25
N CYS A 901 2.34 -2.33 25.18
CA CYS A 901 2.96 -1.09 24.69
C CYS A 901 2.35 0.17 25.35
N LEU A 902 1.19 0.05 26.00
CA LEU A 902 0.47 1.16 26.65
C LEU A 902 0.72 1.22 28.16
N ALA A 903 1.16 0.10 28.76
CA ALA A 903 1.60 -0.01 30.13
C ALA A 903 3.07 0.42 30.25
#